data_AF-F0R052-F1
#
_entry.id   AF-F0R052-F1
#
_cell.length_a   1.000
_cell.length_b   1.000
_cell.length_c   1.000
_cell.angle_alpha   90.00
_cell.angle_beta   90.00
_cell.angle_gamma   90.00
#
_symmetry.space_group_name_H-M   'P 1'
#
loop_
_entity.id
_entity.type
_entity.pdbx_description
1 polymer ?
#
loop_
_entity_poly.entity_id
_entity_poly.type
_entity_poly.pdbx_seq_one_letter_code
_entity_poly.pdbx_strand_id
1 'polypeptide(L)'
;MIIDKWIHRIAGISCLLLLSVLDGRAQDDGWKLVWCDEFNQDGRLDTTVWNYEQGFKRNHEDQWYQPENAYCRNGKLIIEARREQAERKNPDYEAGSADWRKKREHIAYTSASVNTAGKYEFLYGRLEVRAKIPTAGGAWPAIWLLGSGMPWPSCGEIDVMEYYRIGGVPHILANACWGDSIPNHAVWNSQRIPFTHFTGRDAKWADKFHTWRMDWDENSIRFYLDDELLNEISLGTTVNGSIGLGTNPFRKPQYVLLNLALGGDNGGEIADEAFPMKYEIDYVRVYQKAPSDRQYWCNLLYRIAEPVLSNMSEGKLHQNMQLELSPRWDGRNKEVAYMECFGRTMAGVAPWLSLPDDDTPEGQMRKQLRTWALKSYAHAVNPESPDYLGWNKHGQALVDAAYIAESFLRAPSLWHALDTLTRQRYIKEFAGLRRYTPVYSNWVMFVSLIETFLSTVSEDYDAYRIHIGLRKINEWYVGDGWYSDGPGFAFDYYNSFVIQPMYVEALQVLHRQKRGVRVSAEELARAESRLQRYGTILERMISPEGAFPVFGRSITYRLGALQALAMLAWQEKLPEGLSEGQVRSALTAVMKRMYATDANFNEKGFLTLGFTASQTDIADVYTNNGSLYMTTLAFMPLGLPADHPFWISPTENWTSKKAWEGEDFPKDHAYYE
;
A
#
# COMPACT_ATOMS: atom_id res chain seq x y z
N MET A 1 27.70 -6.25 49.89
CA MET A 1 28.94 -6.35 49.10
C MET A 1 28.61 -7.07 47.81
N ILE A 2 28.60 -6.31 46.70
CA ILE A 2 28.54 -6.73 45.29
C ILE A 2 27.28 -7.51 44.85
N ILE A 3 26.32 -6.80 44.26
CA ILE A 3 25.63 -7.23 43.02
C ILE A 3 25.39 -5.95 42.22
N ASP A 4 26.12 -5.80 41.12
CA ASP A 4 25.95 -4.70 40.17
C ASP A 4 26.34 -5.22 38.79
N LYS A 5 25.38 -5.14 37.84
CA LYS A 5 25.54 -4.85 36.41
C LYS A 5 24.41 -5.46 35.56
N TRP A 6 23.89 -4.60 34.68
CA TRP A 6 23.09 -4.85 33.47
C TRP A 6 21.56 -4.82 33.57
N ILE A 7 21.01 -3.63 33.77
CA ILE A 7 19.83 -3.15 33.02
C ILE A 7 20.02 -1.64 32.88
N HIS A 8 20.19 -1.08 31.68
CA HIS A 8 19.88 0.32 31.31
C HIS A 8 20.04 0.44 29.79
N ARG A 9 18.91 0.60 29.06
CA ARG A 9 18.71 1.36 27.80
C ARG A 9 17.57 0.76 26.96
N ILE A 10 16.33 1.01 27.37
CA ILE A 10 15.22 1.39 26.47
C ILE A 10 14.29 2.26 27.34
N ALA A 11 14.38 3.58 27.19
CA ALA A 11 13.41 4.51 27.74
C ALA A 11 13.21 5.61 26.69
N GLY A 12 11.98 5.76 26.21
CA GLY A 12 11.63 6.85 25.29
C GLY A 12 10.64 6.53 24.17
N ILE A 13 9.77 5.51 24.28
CA ILE A 13 8.53 5.46 23.49
C ILE A 13 7.41 5.11 24.46
N SER A 14 6.83 6.13 25.08
CA SER A 14 5.59 6.03 25.84
C SER A 14 4.89 7.39 25.79
N CYS A 15 4.32 7.68 24.63
CA CYS A 15 3.23 8.65 24.49
C CYS A 15 2.16 8.02 23.60
N LEU A 16 1.57 6.92 24.09
CA LEU A 16 0.37 6.31 23.55
C LEU A 16 -0.53 6.10 24.76
N LEU A 17 -1.38 7.10 25.04
CA LEU A 17 -2.58 7.12 25.90
C LEU A 17 -2.66 8.45 26.68
N LEU A 18 -3.18 9.49 26.01
CA LEU A 18 -4.01 10.60 26.55
C LEU A 18 -3.94 11.82 25.61
N LEU A 19 -4.54 11.69 24.42
CA LEU A 19 -4.95 12.83 23.59
C LEU A 19 -6.28 12.44 22.93
N SER A 20 -7.30 12.26 23.76
CA SER A 20 -8.68 12.49 23.34
C SER A 20 -9.11 13.79 24.01
N VAL A 21 -9.86 14.59 23.25
CA VAL A 21 -10.28 15.97 23.54
C VAL A 21 -9.26 17.03 23.12
N LEU A 22 -9.66 17.78 22.07
CA LEU A 22 -9.02 18.94 21.42
C LEU A 22 -8.39 18.70 20.03
N ASP A 23 -9.11 18.06 19.11
CA ASP A 23 -9.29 18.61 17.74
C ASP A 23 -10.40 17.85 16.98
N GLY A 24 -11.65 18.28 17.15
CA GLY A 24 -12.83 17.60 16.58
C GLY A 24 -13.04 17.83 15.07
N ARG A 25 -12.20 18.61 14.38
CA ARG A 25 -12.42 18.95 12.96
C ARG A 25 -11.64 18.09 11.97
N ALA A 26 -10.42 17.65 12.30
CA ALA A 26 -9.64 16.82 11.38
C ALA A 26 -10.04 15.33 11.43
N GLN A 27 -10.53 14.85 12.58
CA GLN A 27 -10.86 13.45 12.79
C GLN A 27 -12.13 12.99 12.03
N ASP A 28 -13.02 13.93 11.68
CA ASP A 28 -14.28 13.65 10.97
C ASP A 28 -14.13 13.46 9.44
N ASP A 29 -13.05 13.94 8.82
CA ASP A 29 -12.82 13.88 7.36
C ASP A 29 -11.97 12.66 6.90
N GLY A 30 -11.77 11.68 7.79
CA GLY A 30 -10.96 10.49 7.53
C GLY A 30 -9.45 10.68 7.66
N TRP A 31 -8.98 11.85 8.12
CA TRP A 31 -7.58 12.14 8.40
C TRP A 31 -7.18 11.61 9.78
N LYS A 32 -6.02 10.98 9.86
CA LYS A 32 -5.41 10.52 11.12
C LYS A 32 -4.08 11.22 11.34
N LEU A 33 -3.87 11.75 12.56
CA LEU A 33 -2.58 12.30 12.95
C LEU A 33 -1.52 11.19 12.91
N VAL A 34 -0.48 11.37 12.10
CA VAL A 34 0.62 10.39 11.93
C VAL A 34 1.95 10.89 12.49
N TRP A 35 2.10 12.20 12.62
CA TRP A 35 3.27 12.82 13.23
C TRP A 35 2.95 14.24 13.71
N CYS A 36 3.61 14.68 14.78
CA CYS A 36 3.49 16.04 15.29
C CYS A 36 4.70 16.44 16.13
N ASP A 37 4.93 17.76 16.22
CA ASP A 37 5.67 18.39 17.30
C ASP A 37 4.84 19.53 17.87
N GLU A 38 4.50 19.43 19.15
CA GLU A 38 3.69 20.39 19.90
C GLU A 38 4.56 21.35 20.74
N PHE A 39 5.89 21.24 20.67
CA PHE A 39 6.86 22.11 21.35
C PHE A 39 6.63 22.30 22.87
N ASN A 40 6.02 21.30 23.52
CA ASN A 40 5.64 21.34 24.94
C ASN A 40 6.82 21.26 25.92
N GLN A 41 7.99 20.81 25.45
CA GLN A 41 9.19 20.75 26.28
C GLN A 41 9.98 22.06 26.16
N ASP A 42 10.02 22.84 27.24
CA ASP A 42 10.85 24.04 27.33
C ASP A 42 12.35 23.70 27.12
N GLY A 43 13.06 24.53 26.35
CA GLY A 43 14.49 24.36 26.08
C GLY A 43 14.87 24.43 24.60
N ARG A 44 15.88 23.66 24.19
CA ARG A 44 16.23 23.52 22.75
C ARG A 44 15.25 22.56 22.07
N LEU A 45 15.14 22.64 20.74
CA LEU A 45 14.38 21.65 19.99
C LEU A 45 15.00 20.25 20.15
N ASP A 46 14.14 19.23 20.05
CA ASP A 46 14.58 17.84 20.02
C ASP A 46 15.44 17.57 18.77
N THR A 47 16.73 17.37 18.99
CA THR A 47 17.69 17.08 17.91
C THR A 47 17.52 15.69 17.30
N THR A 48 16.65 14.82 17.82
CA THR A 48 16.26 13.59 17.11
C THR A 48 15.29 13.87 15.96
N VAL A 49 14.64 15.04 15.97
CA VAL A 49 13.66 15.49 14.97
C VAL A 49 14.19 16.64 14.12
N TRP A 50 14.77 17.66 14.75
CA TRP A 50 15.16 18.91 14.09
C TRP A 50 16.68 19.04 13.94
N ASN A 51 17.13 19.41 12.74
CA ASN A 51 18.46 19.92 12.46
C ASN A 51 18.47 21.43 12.57
N TYR A 52 19.63 22.00 12.90
CA TYR A 52 19.85 23.43 12.83
C TYR A 52 20.76 23.76 11.66
N GLU A 53 20.40 24.78 10.91
CA GLU A 53 21.29 25.38 9.95
C GLU A 53 22.20 26.41 10.61
N GLN A 54 23.41 26.55 10.06
CA GLN A 54 24.41 27.48 10.58
C GLN A 54 25.04 28.31 9.46
N GLY A 55 25.32 29.58 9.78
CA GLY A 55 25.99 30.52 8.89
C GLY A 55 25.05 31.27 7.96
N PHE A 56 25.64 32.02 7.02
CA PHE A 56 24.92 32.59 5.89
C PHE A 56 24.58 31.48 4.88
N LYS A 57 23.30 31.33 4.52
CA LYS A 57 22.85 30.17 3.71
C LYS A 57 22.51 30.53 2.27
N ARG A 58 21.50 31.38 2.06
CA ARG A 58 20.86 31.56 0.75
C ARG A 58 20.44 33.02 0.52
N ASN A 59 20.00 33.33 -0.70
CA ASN A 59 19.30 34.57 -1.13
C ASN A 59 19.88 35.91 -0.65
N HIS A 60 21.22 35.99 -0.51
CA HIS A 60 21.95 37.15 0.00
C HIS A 60 21.43 37.68 1.36
N GLU A 61 20.76 36.82 2.13
CA GLU A 61 20.10 37.15 3.39
C GLU A 61 21.08 37.71 4.43
N ASP A 62 20.60 38.61 5.29
CA ASP A 62 21.46 39.40 6.20
C ASP A 62 21.73 38.72 7.54
N GLN A 63 20.95 37.71 7.92
CA GLN A 63 21.11 36.97 9.17
C GLN A 63 22.14 35.86 9.09
N TRP A 64 22.86 35.67 10.19
CA TRP A 64 23.62 34.46 10.48
C TRP A 64 22.71 33.45 11.20
N TYR A 65 22.44 32.30 10.59
CA TYR A 65 21.67 31.25 11.25
C TYR A 65 22.49 30.58 12.34
N GLN A 66 21.88 30.36 13.51
CA GLN A 66 22.50 29.61 14.61
C GLN A 66 21.47 28.99 15.56
N PRO A 67 21.86 27.93 16.30
CA PRO A 67 20.94 27.22 17.19
C PRO A 67 20.43 28.01 18.42
N GLU A 68 21.09 29.09 18.82
CA GLU A 68 20.75 29.90 20.02
C GLU A 68 19.52 30.81 19.81
N ASN A 69 19.05 30.90 18.57
CA ASN A 69 17.92 31.73 18.17
C ASN A 69 16.62 30.92 18.03
N ALA A 70 16.65 29.61 18.29
CA ALA A 70 15.48 28.73 18.24
C ALA A 70 15.34 27.94 19.54
N TYR A 71 14.25 28.19 20.27
CA TYR A 71 13.99 27.58 21.56
C TYR A 71 12.49 27.37 21.80
N CYS A 72 12.15 26.31 22.52
CA CYS A 72 10.79 26.01 22.95
C CYS A 72 10.51 26.67 24.30
N ARG A 73 9.36 27.35 24.41
CA ARG A 73 8.90 27.95 25.66
C ARG A 73 7.39 28.08 25.70
N ASN A 74 6.77 27.62 26.80
CA ASN A 74 5.31 27.71 27.01
C ASN A 74 4.51 27.04 25.88
N GLY A 75 4.92 25.84 25.45
CA GLY A 75 4.24 25.09 24.39
C GLY A 75 4.40 25.67 22.99
N LYS A 76 5.48 26.40 22.73
CA LYS A 76 5.75 27.01 21.43
C LYS A 76 7.21 26.94 21.07
N LEU A 77 7.51 26.71 19.81
CA LEU A 77 8.80 27.06 19.23
C LEU A 77 8.84 28.58 18.98
N ILE A 78 9.91 29.21 19.46
CA ILE A 78 10.22 30.61 19.19
C ILE A 78 11.49 30.65 18.34
N ILE A 79 11.38 31.13 17.11
CA ILE A 79 12.52 31.56 16.30
C ILE A 79 12.65 33.08 16.48
N GLU A 80 13.72 33.50 17.15
CA GLU A 80 13.95 34.89 17.54
C GLU A 80 15.10 35.49 16.73
N ALA A 81 14.78 36.43 15.85
CA ALA A 81 15.81 37.21 15.18
C ALA A 81 16.33 38.32 16.11
N ARG A 82 17.65 38.51 16.14
CA ARG A 82 18.33 39.46 17.02
C ARG A 82 19.27 40.34 16.21
N ARG A 83 19.44 41.57 16.69
CA ARG A 83 20.54 42.43 16.28
C ARG A 83 21.75 42.16 17.18
N GLU A 84 22.89 41.94 16.55
CA GLU A 84 24.15 41.69 17.25
C GLU A 84 24.88 43.02 17.53
N GLN A 85 25.79 43.00 18.51
CA GLN A 85 26.70 44.13 18.72
C GLN A 85 27.61 44.28 17.51
N ALA A 86 27.88 45.53 17.10
CA ALA A 86 28.51 45.91 15.83
C ALA A 86 29.97 45.40 15.60
N GLU A 87 30.47 44.46 16.40
CA GLU A 87 31.84 43.94 16.33
C GLU A 87 31.89 42.40 16.24
N ARG A 88 30.75 41.71 16.23
CA ARG A 88 30.74 40.24 16.15
C ARG A 88 31.35 39.79 14.82
N LYS A 89 32.54 39.19 14.88
CA LYS A 89 33.25 38.72 13.70
C LYS A 89 32.54 37.54 13.05
N ASN A 90 32.47 37.56 11.72
CA ASN A 90 32.10 36.40 10.93
C ASN A 90 33.27 35.38 10.95
N PRO A 91 33.07 34.16 11.49
CA PRO A 91 34.14 33.16 11.54
C PRO A 91 34.58 32.67 10.16
N ASP A 92 33.73 32.83 9.14
CA ASP A 92 34.01 32.43 7.75
C ASP A 92 34.57 33.60 6.92
N TYR A 93 34.94 34.72 7.55
CA TYR A 93 35.45 35.89 6.85
C TYR A 93 36.79 35.60 6.15
N GLU A 94 36.85 35.92 4.87
CA GLU A 94 38.04 35.86 4.04
C GLU A 94 38.21 37.19 3.31
N ALA A 95 39.28 37.92 3.65
CA ALA A 95 39.59 39.21 3.03
C ALA A 95 39.75 39.07 1.51
N GLY A 96 38.97 39.84 0.75
CA GLY A 96 38.99 39.81 -0.72
C GLY A 96 38.20 38.67 -1.37
N SER A 97 37.45 37.87 -0.60
CA SER A 97 36.62 36.80 -1.16
C SER A 97 35.50 37.34 -2.08
N ALA A 98 35.22 36.62 -3.16
CA ALA A 98 34.09 36.90 -4.04
C ALA A 98 32.77 36.30 -3.53
N ASP A 99 32.83 35.33 -2.60
CA ASP A 99 31.63 34.78 -1.96
C ASP A 99 31.03 35.81 -1.00
N TRP A 100 29.77 36.18 -1.24
CA TRP A 100 29.08 37.19 -0.44
C TRP A 100 28.99 36.82 1.04
N ARG A 101 29.00 35.52 1.36
CA ARG A 101 28.98 35.01 2.73
C ARG A 101 30.29 35.29 3.45
N LYS A 102 31.41 35.13 2.74
CA LYS A 102 32.77 35.20 3.28
C LYS A 102 33.38 36.60 3.20
N LYS A 103 32.86 37.48 2.34
CA LYS A 103 33.35 38.87 2.25
C LYS A 103 32.85 39.78 3.37
N ARG A 104 31.83 39.35 4.12
CA ARG A 104 31.27 40.09 5.26
C ARG A 104 32.16 39.90 6.48
N GLU A 105 32.77 40.96 6.98
CA GLU A 105 33.65 40.90 8.17
C GLU A 105 32.89 40.67 9.47
N HIS A 106 31.65 41.17 9.55
CA HIS A 106 30.83 41.13 10.75
C HIS A 106 29.47 40.48 10.52
N ILE A 107 28.94 39.89 11.59
CA ILE A 107 27.58 39.39 11.70
C ILE A 107 26.74 40.48 12.36
N ALA A 108 25.87 41.12 11.59
CA ALA A 108 25.00 42.19 12.10
C ALA A 108 23.71 41.66 12.73
N TYR A 109 23.20 40.53 12.22
CA TYR A 109 21.94 39.93 12.68
C TYR A 109 22.10 38.42 12.83
N THR A 110 21.35 37.85 13.78
CA THR A 110 21.22 36.41 13.95
C THR A 110 19.77 35.97 13.92
N SER A 111 19.55 34.73 13.49
CA SER A 111 18.24 34.07 13.48
C SER A 111 18.43 32.55 13.53
N ALA A 112 17.36 31.78 13.35
CA ALA A 112 17.43 30.33 13.19
C ALA A 112 16.66 29.84 11.95
N SER A 113 17.14 28.71 11.45
CA SER A 113 16.50 27.88 10.44
C SER A 113 16.65 26.44 10.88
N VAL A 114 15.53 25.74 10.99
CA VAL A 114 15.47 24.35 11.43
C VAL A 114 14.77 23.49 10.39
N ASN A 115 15.18 22.23 10.26
CA ASN A 115 14.58 21.30 9.30
C ASN A 115 14.56 19.85 9.79
N THR A 116 13.73 19.01 9.16
CA THR A 116 13.63 17.58 9.49
C THR A 116 14.41 16.66 8.54
N ALA A 117 15.32 17.20 7.72
CA ALA A 117 16.04 16.43 6.70
C ALA A 117 16.76 15.21 7.29
N GLY A 118 16.58 14.04 6.68
CA GLY A 118 17.15 12.78 7.14
C GLY A 118 16.63 12.25 8.48
N LYS A 119 15.61 12.90 9.07
CA LYS A 119 14.97 12.50 10.34
C LYS A 119 13.49 12.22 10.16
N TYR A 120 12.76 13.14 9.52
CA TYR A 120 11.36 12.97 9.18
C TYR A 120 11.07 13.56 7.79
N GLU A 121 10.53 12.70 6.93
CA GLU A 121 10.05 13.00 5.59
C GLU A 121 8.68 12.32 5.42
N PHE A 122 7.76 12.96 4.71
CA PHE A 122 6.46 12.37 4.42
C PHE A 122 6.06 12.60 2.96
N LEU A 123 5.24 11.70 2.43
CA LEU A 123 4.65 11.78 1.10
C LEU A 123 3.14 11.76 1.25
N TYR A 124 2.49 12.79 0.70
CA TYR A 124 1.06 13.04 0.80
C TYR A 124 0.57 13.19 2.24
N GLY A 125 -0.53 13.89 2.40
CA GLY A 125 -1.05 14.21 3.71
C GLY A 125 -1.62 15.61 3.79
N ARG A 126 -2.05 15.94 5.00
CA ARG A 126 -2.31 17.30 5.44
C ARG A 126 -1.18 17.72 6.37
N LEU A 127 -0.45 18.77 6.03
CA LEU A 127 0.46 19.47 6.94
C LEU A 127 -0.28 20.68 7.51
N GLU A 128 -0.31 20.82 8.83
CA GLU A 128 -0.78 22.01 9.52
C GLU A 128 0.33 22.58 10.39
N VAL A 129 0.59 23.87 10.24
CA VAL A 129 1.48 24.63 11.11
C VAL A 129 0.71 25.80 11.67
N ARG A 130 0.55 25.85 12.99
CA ARG A 130 -0.11 26.98 13.63
C ARG A 130 0.92 27.96 14.13
N ALA A 131 0.99 29.15 13.54
CA ALA A 131 2.04 30.11 13.84
C ALA A 131 1.60 31.57 13.75
N LYS A 132 2.29 32.42 14.50
CA LYS A 132 2.25 33.88 14.40
C LYS A 132 3.58 34.37 13.85
N ILE A 133 3.53 35.07 12.72
CA ILE A 133 4.71 35.53 11.98
C ILE A 133 5.07 36.99 12.32
N PRO A 134 6.36 37.37 12.33
CA PRO A 134 6.76 38.77 12.37
C PRO A 134 6.52 39.42 11.00
N THR A 135 5.98 40.64 10.99
CA THR A 135 5.61 41.35 9.75
C THR A 135 6.31 42.70 9.57
N ALA A 136 7.27 43.01 10.45
CA ALA A 136 8.09 44.22 10.39
C ALA A 136 8.95 44.29 9.10
N GLY A 137 9.49 45.47 8.79
CA GLY A 137 10.42 45.64 7.67
C GLY A 137 11.60 44.67 7.73
N GLY A 138 11.89 44.01 6.62
CA GLY A 138 12.99 43.05 6.48
C GLY A 138 12.69 41.65 6.99
N ALA A 139 11.59 41.39 7.69
CA ALA A 139 11.24 40.05 8.14
C ALA A 139 10.84 39.14 6.97
N TRP A 140 11.42 37.93 6.91
CA TRP A 140 11.07 36.90 5.94
C TRP A 140 10.90 35.52 6.62
N PRO A 141 9.80 35.29 7.36
CA PRO A 141 9.45 33.98 7.89
C PRO A 141 8.96 33.05 6.78
N ALA A 142 9.28 31.76 6.90
CA ALA A 142 8.83 30.74 5.97
C ALA A 142 8.45 29.41 6.66
N ILE A 143 7.44 28.75 6.08
CA ILE A 143 7.05 27.35 6.31
C ILE A 143 7.12 26.69 4.95
N TRP A 144 8.07 25.77 4.78
CA TRP A 144 8.34 25.22 3.48
C TRP A 144 8.91 23.81 3.56
N LEU A 145 8.90 23.11 2.43
CA LEU A 145 9.37 21.74 2.31
C LEU A 145 10.33 21.59 1.14
N LEU A 146 11.23 20.63 1.26
CA LEU A 146 12.19 20.30 0.21
C LEU A 146 12.33 18.78 0.04
N GLY A 147 12.60 18.36 -1.19
CA GLY A 147 12.80 16.95 -1.50
C GLY A 147 14.25 16.51 -1.30
N SER A 148 14.42 15.22 -1.10
CA SER A 148 15.74 14.58 -0.96
C SER A 148 16.18 13.89 -2.26
N GLY A 149 17.50 13.70 -2.41
CA GLY A 149 18.07 12.83 -3.45
C GLY A 149 18.21 13.42 -4.86
N MET A 150 17.87 14.70 -5.06
CA MET A 150 18.11 15.44 -6.31
C MET A 150 18.63 16.85 -6.02
N PRO A 151 19.35 17.50 -6.95
CA PRO A 151 19.72 18.90 -6.80
C PRO A 151 18.48 19.80 -6.90
N TRP A 152 18.53 20.96 -6.25
CA TRP A 152 17.54 22.01 -6.44
C TRP A 152 17.61 22.55 -7.88
N PRO A 153 16.47 22.85 -8.54
CA PRO A 153 15.09 22.72 -8.06
C PRO A 153 14.46 21.36 -8.40
N SER A 154 15.20 20.42 -8.98
CA SER A 154 14.69 19.10 -9.37
C SER A 154 14.29 18.20 -8.18
N CYS A 155 14.73 18.51 -6.96
CA CYS A 155 14.19 17.89 -5.74
C CYS A 155 12.76 18.33 -5.39
N GLY A 156 12.30 19.45 -5.96
CA GLY A 156 11.03 20.08 -5.61
C GLY A 156 11.14 20.90 -4.33
N GLU A 157 10.48 22.06 -4.36
CA GLU A 157 10.29 22.97 -3.23
C GLU A 157 8.80 23.30 -3.10
N ILE A 158 8.28 23.26 -1.89
CA ILE A 158 6.89 23.60 -1.57
C ILE A 158 6.88 24.65 -0.47
N ASP A 159 6.49 25.88 -0.81
CA ASP A 159 6.39 26.99 0.13
C ASP A 159 4.94 27.13 0.59
N VAL A 160 4.63 26.53 1.74
CA VAL A 160 3.28 26.61 2.34
C VAL A 160 2.97 28.04 2.76
N MET A 161 3.98 28.75 3.25
CA MET A 161 3.90 30.17 3.57
C MET A 161 5.27 30.81 3.45
N GLU A 162 5.33 31.93 2.73
CA GLU A 162 6.36 32.94 2.92
C GLU A 162 5.71 34.30 3.14
N TYR A 163 6.40 35.17 3.88
CA TYR A 163 6.07 36.60 3.95
C TYR A 163 7.29 37.42 3.55
N TYR A 164 7.17 38.26 2.53
CA TYR A 164 8.21 39.24 2.16
C TYR A 164 7.65 40.36 1.29
N ARG A 165 8.52 41.28 0.81
CA ARG A 165 8.12 42.47 0.07
C ARG A 165 8.37 42.36 -1.43
N ILE A 166 7.36 42.62 -2.24
CA ILE A 166 7.45 42.70 -3.70
C ILE A 166 7.24 44.16 -4.10
N GLY A 167 8.27 44.80 -4.66
CA GLY A 167 8.22 46.23 -4.98
C GLY A 167 7.95 47.10 -3.75
N GLY A 168 8.45 46.70 -2.57
CA GLY A 168 8.22 47.38 -1.28
C GLY A 168 6.90 47.03 -0.58
N VAL A 169 5.97 46.35 -1.26
CA VAL A 169 4.66 45.98 -0.72
C VAL A 169 4.71 44.59 -0.07
N PRO A 170 4.27 44.43 1.19
CA PRO A 170 4.27 43.13 1.87
C PRO A 170 3.23 42.17 1.27
N HIS A 171 3.62 40.91 1.09
CA HIS A 171 2.80 39.84 0.54
C HIS A 171 2.93 38.57 1.37
N ILE A 172 1.86 37.78 1.39
CA ILE A 172 1.90 36.35 1.72
C ILE A 172 2.00 35.57 0.42
N LEU A 173 2.85 34.55 0.40
CA LEU A 173 3.03 33.67 -0.74
C LEU A 173 2.76 32.21 -0.37
N ALA A 174 2.25 31.48 -1.36
CA ALA A 174 1.99 30.04 -1.28
C ALA A 174 2.32 29.42 -2.65
N ASN A 175 3.47 28.77 -2.74
CA ASN A 175 4.12 28.45 -4.02
C ASN A 175 4.67 27.02 -4.04
N ALA A 176 5.00 26.54 -5.23
CA ALA A 176 5.89 25.40 -5.38
C ALA A 176 6.78 25.59 -6.63
N CYS A 177 7.98 25.02 -6.60
CA CYS A 177 8.86 25.01 -7.76
C CYS A 177 9.52 23.65 -8.03
N TRP A 178 9.85 23.42 -9.30
CA TRP A 178 10.53 22.22 -9.78
C TRP A 178 11.51 22.57 -10.90
N GLY A 179 12.37 21.62 -11.27
CA GLY A 179 13.43 21.85 -12.25
C GLY A 179 12.97 21.64 -13.69
N ASP A 180 13.48 22.46 -14.61
CA ASP A 180 13.39 22.18 -16.04
C ASP A 180 14.67 21.49 -16.54
N SER A 181 15.05 21.73 -17.80
CA SER A 181 16.28 21.17 -18.39
C SER A 181 17.50 22.10 -18.24
N ILE A 182 17.35 23.24 -17.54
CA ILE A 182 18.39 24.24 -17.32
C ILE A 182 18.86 24.14 -15.86
N PRO A 183 20.17 23.94 -15.60
CA PRO A 183 20.68 23.85 -14.24
C PRO A 183 20.36 25.09 -13.40
N ASN A 184 19.90 24.88 -12.16
CA ASN A 184 19.53 25.92 -11.19
C ASN A 184 18.41 26.87 -11.67
N HIS A 185 17.64 26.49 -12.69
CA HIS A 185 16.48 27.25 -13.13
C HIS A 185 15.19 26.57 -12.64
N ALA A 186 14.38 27.33 -11.91
CA ALA A 186 13.14 26.85 -11.32
C ALA A 186 11.93 27.28 -12.14
N VAL A 187 11.04 26.32 -12.40
CA VAL A 187 9.68 26.59 -12.87
C VAL A 187 8.81 26.80 -11.66
N TRP A 188 8.20 27.97 -11.55
CA TRP A 188 7.39 28.38 -10.41
C TRP A 188 5.91 28.34 -10.72
N ASN A 189 5.12 27.77 -9.81
CA ASN A 189 3.72 28.09 -9.67
C ASN A 189 3.55 28.86 -8.36
N SER A 190 3.21 30.15 -8.48
CA SER A 190 3.22 31.07 -7.35
C SER A 190 1.92 31.82 -7.22
N GLN A 191 1.46 31.98 -5.98
CA GLN A 191 0.42 32.93 -5.61
C GLN A 191 1.00 34.00 -4.70
N ARG A 192 0.69 35.28 -4.99
CA ARG A 192 1.18 36.44 -4.25
C ARG A 192 0.00 37.28 -3.79
N ILE A 193 -0.28 37.26 -2.50
CA ILE A 193 -1.46 37.91 -1.92
C ILE A 193 -1.01 39.13 -1.14
N PRO A 194 -1.43 40.36 -1.53
CA PRO A 194 -1.08 41.57 -0.78
C PRO A 194 -1.51 41.43 0.68
N PHE A 195 -0.63 41.82 1.61
CA PHE A 195 -0.89 41.67 3.04
C PHE A 195 -2.16 42.43 3.49
N THR A 196 -2.53 43.50 2.77
CA THR A 196 -3.77 44.27 2.97
C THR A 196 -5.04 43.45 2.77
N HIS A 197 -4.99 42.35 2.03
CA HIS A 197 -6.09 41.38 1.91
C HIS A 197 -6.51 40.84 3.29
N PHE A 198 -5.55 40.66 4.19
CA PHE A 198 -5.77 40.17 5.55
C PHE A 198 -6.01 41.33 6.52
N THR A 199 -5.12 42.32 6.54
CA THR A 199 -5.21 43.43 7.50
C THR A 199 -6.39 44.37 7.25
N GLY A 200 -6.90 44.43 6.02
CA GLY A 200 -8.11 45.18 5.68
C GLY A 200 -9.38 44.53 6.25
N ARG A 201 -9.38 43.20 6.46
CA ARG A 201 -10.48 42.47 7.11
C ARG A 201 -10.33 42.46 8.63
N ASP A 202 -9.09 42.44 9.12
CA ASP A 202 -8.77 42.49 10.55
C ASP A 202 -7.48 43.29 10.80
N ALA A 203 -7.61 44.49 11.36
CA ALA A 203 -6.47 45.36 11.66
C ALA A 203 -5.47 44.74 12.65
N LYS A 204 -5.87 43.71 13.42
CA LYS A 204 -5.01 42.99 14.38
C LYS A 204 -4.56 41.62 13.85
N TRP A 205 -4.69 41.36 12.55
CA TRP A 205 -4.34 40.07 11.96
C TRP A 205 -2.90 39.66 12.30
N ALA A 206 -1.93 40.58 12.18
CA ALA A 206 -0.53 40.31 12.48
C ALA A 206 -0.24 39.89 13.94
N ASP A 207 -1.15 40.19 14.88
CA ASP A 207 -0.97 39.87 16.30
C ASP A 207 -1.48 38.45 16.66
N LYS A 208 -2.08 37.74 15.70
CA LYS A 208 -2.76 36.46 15.92
C LYS A 208 -1.96 35.27 15.41
N PHE A 209 -2.25 34.11 15.99
CA PHE A 209 -1.84 32.83 15.43
C PHE A 209 -2.81 32.44 14.33
N HIS A 210 -2.26 31.94 13.24
CA HIS A 210 -2.98 31.46 12.08
C HIS A 210 -2.60 30.02 11.78
N THR A 211 -3.51 29.27 11.15
CA THR A 211 -3.25 27.90 10.70
C THR A 211 -2.88 27.91 9.23
N TRP A 212 -1.63 27.57 8.96
CA TRP A 212 -1.07 27.40 7.63
C TRP A 212 -1.19 25.92 7.26
N ARG A 213 -1.98 25.60 6.24
CA ARG A 213 -2.30 24.22 5.88
C ARG A 213 -1.91 23.91 4.44
N MET A 214 -1.33 22.74 4.24
CA MET A 214 -1.13 22.14 2.93
C MET A 214 -1.88 20.80 2.88
N ASP A 215 -2.82 20.64 1.93
CA ASP A 215 -3.41 19.34 1.59
C ASP A 215 -2.74 18.84 0.30
N TRP A 216 -2.13 17.65 0.37
CA TRP A 216 -1.31 17.09 -0.69
C TRP A 216 -1.66 15.63 -0.95
N ASP A 217 -1.98 15.32 -2.21
CA ASP A 217 -2.28 13.97 -2.70
C ASP A 217 -1.57 13.70 -4.05
N GLU A 218 -1.82 12.55 -4.67
CA GLU A 218 -1.18 12.17 -5.94
C GLU A 218 -1.55 13.06 -7.14
N ASN A 219 -2.59 13.88 -6.99
CA ASN A 219 -3.17 14.71 -8.03
C ASN A 219 -2.85 16.20 -7.84
N SER A 220 -2.75 16.68 -6.60
CA SER A 220 -2.66 18.12 -6.31
C SER A 220 -1.97 18.47 -4.99
N ILE A 221 -1.46 19.71 -4.92
CA ILE A 221 -1.11 20.40 -3.68
C ILE A 221 -2.03 21.61 -3.53
N ARG A 222 -2.68 21.77 -2.38
CA ARG A 222 -3.55 22.90 -2.06
C ARG A 222 -3.09 23.58 -0.78
N PHE A 223 -2.96 24.89 -0.82
CA PHE A 223 -2.50 25.71 0.30
C PHE A 223 -3.66 26.51 0.89
N TYR A 224 -3.74 26.56 2.21
CA TYR A 224 -4.79 27.29 2.92
C TYR A 224 -4.21 28.10 4.07
N LEU A 225 -4.89 29.19 4.38
CA LEU A 225 -4.67 30.01 5.57
C LEU A 225 -6.02 30.21 6.27
N ASP A 226 -6.15 29.70 7.49
CA ASP A 226 -7.42 29.71 8.25
C ASP A 226 -8.63 29.26 7.40
N ASP A 227 -8.47 28.12 6.71
CA ASP A 227 -9.43 27.52 5.77
C ASP A 227 -9.68 28.29 4.45
N GLU A 228 -9.09 29.47 4.24
CA GLU A 228 -9.10 30.16 2.95
C GLU A 228 -8.11 29.52 1.98
N LEU A 229 -8.57 28.97 0.85
CA LEU A 229 -7.71 28.43 -0.22
C LEU A 229 -6.91 29.56 -0.85
N LEU A 230 -5.58 29.49 -0.77
CA LEU A 230 -4.67 30.46 -1.36
C LEU A 230 -4.25 30.06 -2.77
N ASN A 231 -3.85 28.80 -2.96
CA ASN A 231 -3.36 28.29 -4.24
C ASN A 231 -3.63 26.77 -4.37
N GLU A 232 -3.81 26.31 -5.61
CA GLU A 232 -3.97 24.89 -5.96
C GLU A 232 -3.08 24.57 -7.17
N ILE A 233 -2.24 23.56 -7.02
CA ILE A 233 -1.25 23.14 -8.01
C ILE A 233 -1.56 21.71 -8.44
N SER A 234 -1.86 21.51 -9.71
CA SER A 234 -2.02 20.17 -10.30
C SER A 234 -0.67 19.49 -10.48
N LEU A 235 -0.49 18.30 -9.91
CA LEU A 235 0.73 17.51 -10.09
C LEU A 235 0.85 16.93 -11.51
N GLY A 236 -0.21 16.98 -12.33
CA GLY A 236 -0.11 16.58 -13.74
C GLY A 236 0.85 17.46 -14.55
N THR A 237 1.16 18.67 -14.09
CA THR A 237 1.99 19.65 -14.81
C THR A 237 3.37 19.87 -14.19
N THR A 238 3.64 19.30 -13.02
CA THR A 238 4.88 19.53 -12.24
C THR A 238 5.98 18.51 -12.56
N VAL A 239 6.17 18.22 -13.85
CA VAL A 239 7.14 17.22 -14.31
C VAL A 239 8.50 17.88 -14.52
N ASN A 240 9.56 17.29 -13.96
CA ASN A 240 10.91 17.79 -14.15
C ASN A 240 11.37 17.66 -15.62
N GLY A 241 12.30 18.53 -16.02
CA GLY A 241 13.04 18.37 -17.27
C GLY A 241 14.06 17.21 -17.24
N SER A 242 15.02 17.24 -18.17
CA SER A 242 16.02 16.18 -18.31
C SER A 242 16.89 15.96 -17.07
N ILE A 243 17.17 17.02 -16.30
CA ILE A 243 17.98 16.96 -15.07
C ILE A 243 17.28 16.14 -13.99
N GLY A 244 15.97 16.34 -13.81
CA GLY A 244 15.15 15.54 -12.90
C GLY A 244 14.59 14.26 -13.54
N LEU A 245 15.14 13.83 -14.68
CA LEU A 245 14.82 12.57 -15.36
C LEU A 245 13.34 12.40 -15.73
N GLY A 246 12.63 13.50 -16.03
CA GLY A 246 11.19 13.42 -16.32
C GLY A 246 10.34 12.97 -15.12
N THR A 247 10.90 12.98 -13.91
CA THR A 247 10.17 12.60 -12.69
C THR A 247 9.37 13.76 -12.15
N ASN A 248 8.31 13.47 -11.40
CA ASN A 248 7.59 14.48 -10.63
C ASN A 248 8.17 14.53 -9.21
N PRO A 249 8.75 15.65 -8.76
CA PRO A 249 9.37 15.74 -7.43
C PRO A 249 8.34 15.66 -6.30
N PHE A 250 7.10 16.10 -6.55
CA PHE A 250 6.01 16.09 -5.57
C PHE A 250 5.24 14.76 -5.54
N ARG A 251 5.81 13.70 -6.12
CA ARG A 251 5.40 12.31 -5.90
C ARG A 251 6.46 11.52 -5.10
N LYS A 252 7.33 12.25 -4.40
CA LYS A 252 8.38 11.73 -3.52
C LYS A 252 8.29 12.40 -2.14
N PRO A 253 8.77 11.75 -1.06
CA PRO A 253 8.78 12.34 0.27
C PRO A 253 9.52 13.69 0.32
N GLN A 254 9.04 14.57 1.20
CA GLN A 254 9.57 15.91 1.44
C GLN A 254 9.80 16.11 2.94
N TYR A 255 10.83 16.86 3.34
CA TYR A 255 11.08 17.26 4.74
C TYR A 255 10.66 18.71 4.99
N VAL A 256 10.34 19.05 6.24
CA VAL A 256 9.87 20.38 6.64
C VAL A 256 11.04 21.29 7.01
N LEU A 257 10.92 22.57 6.71
CA LEU A 257 11.78 23.66 7.12
C LEU A 257 10.97 24.80 7.74
N LEU A 258 11.49 25.36 8.83
CA LEU A 258 10.97 26.56 9.48
C LEU A 258 12.14 27.53 9.69
N ASN A 259 12.03 28.75 9.16
CA ASN A 259 13.06 29.77 9.34
C ASN A 259 12.48 31.18 9.42
N LEU A 260 13.29 32.09 9.94
CA LEU A 260 13.09 33.53 9.86
C LEU A 260 14.32 34.16 9.22
N ALA A 261 14.25 34.39 7.91
CA ALA A 261 15.24 35.18 7.18
C ALA A 261 15.04 36.69 7.44
N LEU A 262 16.08 37.47 7.16
CA LEU A 262 16.11 38.92 7.26
C LEU A 262 16.70 39.52 5.98
N GLY A 263 16.03 40.52 5.43
CA GLY A 263 16.50 41.26 4.26
C GLY A 263 16.75 40.36 3.05
N GLY A 264 17.95 40.44 2.49
CA GLY A 264 18.32 39.70 1.29
C GLY A 264 17.55 40.11 0.04
N ASP A 265 17.49 39.22 -0.94
CA ASP A 265 16.98 39.50 -2.28
C ASP A 265 15.49 39.93 -2.28
N ASN A 266 14.70 39.50 -1.28
CA ASN A 266 13.24 39.70 -1.24
C ASN A 266 12.69 40.31 0.08
N GLY A 267 13.37 40.19 1.23
CA GLY A 267 12.85 40.64 2.53
C GLY A 267 12.71 42.17 2.65
N GLY A 268 13.49 42.92 1.88
CA GLY A 268 13.51 44.40 1.89
C GLY A 268 14.31 45.00 3.05
N GLU A 269 14.16 46.30 3.27
CA GLU A 269 14.90 47.02 4.30
C GLU A 269 14.52 46.56 5.72
N ILE A 270 15.53 46.25 6.53
CA ILE A 270 15.38 45.77 7.91
C ILE A 270 15.06 46.95 8.85
N ALA A 271 13.94 46.85 9.55
CA ALA A 271 13.56 47.82 10.58
C ALA A 271 14.23 47.49 11.92
N ASP A 272 15.36 48.14 12.20
CA ASP A 272 16.18 47.90 13.40
C ASP A 272 15.40 48.08 14.72
N GLU A 273 14.42 48.97 14.74
CA GLU A 273 13.56 49.23 15.90
C GLU A 273 12.62 48.07 16.25
N ALA A 274 12.43 47.11 15.33
CA ALA A 274 11.54 45.97 15.54
C ALA A 274 12.23 44.76 16.20
N PHE A 275 13.53 44.83 16.49
CA PHE A 275 14.23 43.75 17.19
C PHE A 275 13.94 43.73 18.71
N PRO A 276 13.81 42.53 19.31
CA PRO A 276 13.85 41.22 18.66
C PRO A 276 12.54 40.89 17.91
N MET A 277 12.66 40.36 16.70
CA MET A 277 11.50 39.85 15.95
C MET A 277 11.28 38.38 16.31
N LYS A 278 10.03 38.01 16.60
CA LYS A 278 9.69 36.64 17.02
C LYS A 278 8.75 36.00 16.01
N TYR A 279 9.16 34.85 15.53
CA TYR A 279 8.32 33.90 14.83
C TYR A 279 7.93 32.80 15.82
N GLU A 280 6.64 32.76 16.18
CA GLU A 280 6.10 31.86 17.21
C GLU A 280 5.29 30.76 16.55
N ILE A 281 5.67 29.50 16.75
CA ILE A 281 5.00 28.31 16.21
C ILE A 281 4.44 27.51 17.39
N ASP A 282 3.14 27.27 17.37
CA ASP A 282 2.39 26.51 18.37
C ASP A 282 2.55 25.00 18.14
N TYR A 283 2.34 24.54 16.91
CA TYR A 283 2.56 23.14 16.55
C TYR A 283 2.89 22.97 15.07
N VAL A 284 3.45 21.80 14.74
CA VAL A 284 3.53 21.22 13.39
C VAL A 284 2.86 19.86 13.45
N ARG A 285 1.85 19.60 12.61
CA ARG A 285 1.11 18.33 12.57
C ARG A 285 0.99 17.82 11.15
N VAL A 286 1.18 16.51 10.97
CA VAL A 286 0.97 15.81 9.71
C VAL A 286 -0.12 14.76 9.90
N TYR A 287 -1.12 14.82 9.05
CA TYR A 287 -2.22 13.86 9.01
C TYR A 287 -2.22 13.10 7.68
N GLN A 288 -2.63 11.84 7.70
CA GLN A 288 -2.82 11.04 6.49
C GLN A 288 -4.16 10.32 6.55
N LYS A 289 -4.80 10.15 5.38
CA LYS A 289 -5.97 9.29 5.26
C LYS A 289 -5.53 7.84 5.31
N ALA A 290 -6.28 7.00 6.03
CA ALA A 290 -6.08 5.56 5.92
C ALA A 290 -6.38 5.13 4.47
N PRO A 291 -5.62 4.19 3.89
CA PRO A 291 -5.95 3.66 2.58
C PRO A 291 -7.35 3.05 2.64
N SER A 292 -8.12 3.19 1.57
CA SER A 292 -9.38 2.47 1.43
C SER A 292 -9.11 0.96 1.47
N ASP A 293 -10.12 0.16 1.82
CA ASP A 293 -9.97 -1.30 1.81
C ASP A 293 -9.50 -1.79 0.43
N ARG A 294 -10.04 -1.23 -0.68
CA ARG A 294 -9.58 -1.57 -2.04
C ARG A 294 -8.10 -1.26 -2.24
N GLN A 295 -7.66 -0.06 -1.88
CA GLN A 295 -6.25 0.34 -2.04
C GLN A 295 -5.32 -0.57 -1.22
N TYR A 296 -5.72 -0.92 0.01
CA TYR A 296 -4.98 -1.87 0.84
C TYR A 296 -4.87 -3.25 0.17
N TRP A 297 -5.98 -3.77 -0.39
CA TRP A 297 -6.00 -5.07 -1.06
C TRP A 297 -5.12 -5.06 -2.33
N CYS A 298 -5.19 -4.01 -3.15
CA CYS A 298 -4.36 -3.87 -4.34
C CYS A 298 -2.87 -3.84 -3.98
N ASN A 299 -2.49 -3.06 -2.97
CA ASN A 299 -1.10 -2.98 -2.51
C ASN A 299 -0.58 -4.31 -1.98
N LEU A 300 -1.40 -5.01 -1.18
CA LEU A 300 -1.02 -6.31 -0.62
C LEU A 300 -0.91 -7.38 -1.71
N LEU A 301 -1.88 -7.48 -2.62
CA LEU A 301 -1.82 -8.44 -3.73
C LEU A 301 -0.63 -8.18 -4.64
N TYR A 302 -0.36 -6.90 -4.96
CA TYR A 302 0.80 -6.54 -5.78
C TYR A 302 2.10 -6.95 -5.11
N ARG A 303 2.26 -6.65 -3.81
CA ARG A 303 3.45 -7.07 -3.04
C ARG A 303 3.65 -8.59 -3.05
N ILE A 304 2.57 -9.37 -3.00
CA ILE A 304 2.63 -10.83 -3.06
C ILE A 304 2.99 -11.30 -4.47
N ALA A 305 2.34 -10.77 -5.51
CA ALA A 305 2.46 -11.27 -6.88
C ALA A 305 3.70 -10.76 -7.64
N GLU A 306 4.18 -9.56 -7.32
CA GLU A 306 5.25 -8.89 -8.05
C GLU A 306 6.56 -9.69 -8.07
N PRO A 307 7.10 -10.22 -6.94
CA PRO A 307 8.32 -11.02 -6.96
C PRO A 307 8.18 -12.29 -7.82
N VAL A 308 7.00 -12.87 -7.92
CA VAL A 308 6.75 -14.05 -8.75
C VAL A 308 6.75 -13.66 -10.23
N LEU A 309 5.88 -12.71 -10.59
CA LEU A 309 5.62 -12.39 -12.00
C LEU A 309 6.75 -11.58 -12.63
N SER A 310 7.37 -10.63 -11.91
CA SER A 310 8.50 -9.86 -12.42
C SER A 310 9.67 -10.78 -12.78
N ASN A 311 10.07 -11.67 -11.86
CA ASN A 311 11.15 -12.62 -12.09
C ASN A 311 10.82 -13.61 -13.21
N MET A 312 9.62 -14.20 -13.20
CA MET A 312 9.23 -15.18 -14.20
C MET A 312 9.06 -14.58 -15.59
N SER A 313 8.68 -13.31 -15.69
CA SER A 313 8.60 -12.59 -16.97
C SER A 313 9.96 -12.38 -17.65
N GLU A 314 11.05 -12.58 -16.90
CA GLU A 314 12.43 -12.49 -17.37
C GLU A 314 13.13 -13.85 -17.41
N GLY A 315 12.43 -14.95 -17.09
CA GLY A 315 13.03 -16.29 -17.02
C GLY A 315 13.98 -16.47 -15.82
N LYS A 316 13.73 -15.78 -14.70
CA LYS A 316 14.59 -15.74 -13.51
C LYS A 316 13.91 -16.24 -12.22
N LEU A 317 12.69 -16.76 -12.26
CA LEU A 317 11.99 -17.23 -11.05
C LEU A 317 12.78 -18.37 -10.37
N HIS A 318 13.21 -19.38 -11.11
CA HIS A 318 14.02 -20.49 -10.56
C HIS A 318 15.35 -19.99 -9.97
N GLN A 319 15.92 -18.94 -10.55
CA GLN A 319 17.18 -18.36 -10.10
C GLN A 319 17.00 -17.55 -8.81
N ASN A 320 15.95 -16.74 -8.75
CA ASN A 320 15.83 -15.69 -7.75
C ASN A 320 14.95 -16.08 -6.57
N MET A 321 13.96 -16.95 -6.75
CA MET A 321 13.12 -17.43 -5.66
C MET A 321 13.95 -18.21 -4.64
N GLN A 322 13.96 -17.72 -3.39
CA GLN A 322 14.55 -18.43 -2.28
C GLN A 322 13.63 -19.58 -1.88
N LEU A 323 13.98 -20.79 -2.33
CA LEU A 323 13.17 -21.97 -2.10
C LEU A 323 13.22 -22.40 -0.63
N GLU A 324 12.04 -22.52 -0.01
CA GLU A 324 11.86 -23.07 1.33
C GLU A 324 11.01 -24.33 1.25
N LEU A 325 11.48 -25.40 1.89
CA LEU A 325 10.79 -26.69 1.94
C LEU A 325 10.42 -27.01 3.39
N SER A 326 9.36 -27.79 3.58
CA SER A 326 9.05 -28.38 4.87
C SER A 326 10.29 -29.05 5.49
N PRO A 327 10.54 -28.86 6.80
CA PRO A 327 11.59 -29.61 7.51
C PRO A 327 11.39 -31.13 7.42
N ARG A 328 10.16 -31.58 7.09
CA ARG A 328 9.78 -32.99 6.89
C ARG A 328 9.49 -33.30 5.42
N TRP A 329 10.17 -32.64 4.48
CA TRP A 329 9.96 -32.78 3.04
C TRP A 329 9.91 -34.25 2.60
N ASP A 330 8.86 -34.62 1.87
CA ASP A 330 8.61 -36.00 1.44
C ASP A 330 9.55 -36.53 0.34
N GLY A 331 10.51 -35.72 -0.10
CA GLY A 331 11.55 -36.11 -1.05
C GLY A 331 11.13 -36.02 -2.52
N ARG A 332 9.92 -35.51 -2.84
CA ARG A 332 9.53 -35.28 -4.24
C ARG A 332 10.45 -34.25 -4.91
N ASN A 333 10.40 -34.21 -6.25
CA ASN A 333 11.17 -33.23 -7.03
C ASN A 333 10.83 -31.81 -6.56
N LYS A 334 11.85 -31.04 -6.17
CA LYS A 334 11.74 -29.68 -5.64
C LYS A 334 11.24 -28.67 -6.67
N GLU A 335 11.39 -28.96 -7.97
CA GLU A 335 10.89 -28.12 -9.08
C GLU A 335 9.37 -27.93 -9.04
N VAL A 336 8.62 -28.77 -8.31
CA VAL A 336 7.17 -28.58 -8.12
C VAL A 336 6.85 -27.23 -7.50
N ALA A 337 7.74 -26.69 -6.64
CA ALA A 337 7.52 -25.44 -5.93
C ALA A 337 7.31 -24.24 -6.86
N TYR A 338 7.96 -24.22 -8.03
CA TYR A 338 7.84 -23.11 -8.98
C TYR A 338 6.50 -23.13 -9.71
N MET A 339 5.99 -24.32 -10.03
CA MET A 339 4.67 -24.48 -10.62
C MET A 339 3.56 -24.16 -9.60
N GLU A 340 3.74 -24.61 -8.35
CA GLU A 340 2.88 -24.21 -7.22
C GLU A 340 2.83 -22.69 -7.08
N CYS A 341 3.99 -22.05 -7.01
CA CYS A 341 4.14 -20.60 -6.89
C CYS A 341 3.41 -19.85 -8.01
N PHE A 342 3.71 -20.18 -9.26
CA PHE A 342 3.12 -19.50 -10.42
C PHE A 342 1.63 -19.77 -10.58
N GLY A 343 1.22 -21.05 -10.59
CA GLY A 343 -0.16 -21.44 -10.85
C GLY A 343 -1.13 -20.88 -9.80
N ARG A 344 -0.77 -20.98 -8.52
CA ARG A 344 -1.61 -20.48 -7.42
C ARG A 344 -1.64 -18.95 -7.38
N THR A 345 -0.53 -18.29 -7.70
CA THR A 345 -0.52 -16.82 -7.89
C THR A 345 -1.51 -16.41 -8.98
N MET A 346 -1.42 -17.03 -10.16
CA MET A 346 -2.29 -16.68 -11.29
C MET A 346 -3.76 -16.98 -11.03
N ALA A 347 -4.09 -18.07 -10.35
CA ALA A 347 -5.47 -18.41 -10.00
C ALA A 347 -6.18 -17.31 -9.19
N GLY A 348 -5.49 -16.68 -8.23
CA GLY A 348 -6.05 -15.59 -7.42
C GLY A 348 -5.96 -14.21 -8.07
N VAL A 349 -4.91 -13.96 -8.86
CA VAL A 349 -4.64 -12.65 -9.48
C VAL A 349 -5.45 -12.43 -10.77
N ALA A 350 -5.79 -13.51 -11.49
CA ALA A 350 -6.42 -13.44 -12.81
C ALA A 350 -7.71 -12.58 -12.88
N PRO A 351 -8.67 -12.67 -11.94
CA PRO A 351 -9.85 -11.81 -11.96
C PRO A 351 -9.51 -10.32 -11.98
N TRP A 352 -8.57 -9.86 -11.14
CA TRP A 352 -8.14 -8.46 -11.11
C TRP A 352 -7.50 -8.04 -12.43
N LEU A 353 -6.64 -8.89 -13.01
CA LEU A 353 -6.01 -8.60 -14.30
C LEU A 353 -6.98 -8.58 -15.47
N SER A 354 -8.21 -9.08 -15.33
CA SER A 354 -9.21 -9.06 -16.39
C SER A 354 -9.89 -7.69 -16.57
N LEU A 355 -9.80 -6.82 -15.56
CA LEU A 355 -10.36 -5.46 -15.61
C LEU A 355 -9.64 -4.56 -16.63
N PRO A 356 -10.32 -3.58 -17.24
CA PRO A 356 -9.69 -2.64 -18.18
C PRO A 356 -8.53 -1.87 -17.53
N ASP A 357 -7.59 -1.37 -18.33
CA ASP A 357 -6.55 -0.45 -17.82
C ASP A 357 -7.11 0.97 -17.71
N ASP A 358 -6.56 1.71 -16.76
CA ASP A 358 -6.80 3.14 -16.55
C ASP A 358 -5.52 3.81 -16.03
N ASP A 359 -5.50 5.14 -15.96
CA ASP A 359 -4.31 5.91 -15.54
C ASP A 359 -4.21 6.09 -14.01
N THR A 360 -5.08 5.45 -13.23
CA THR A 360 -5.00 5.48 -11.77
C THR A 360 -3.77 4.69 -11.28
N PRO A 361 -3.29 4.93 -10.04
CA PRO A 361 -2.22 4.12 -9.46
C PRO A 361 -2.53 2.61 -9.49
N GLU A 362 -3.79 2.22 -9.24
CA GLU A 362 -4.22 0.82 -9.35
C GLU A 362 -4.15 0.31 -10.79
N GLY A 363 -4.61 1.09 -11.77
CA GLY A 363 -4.56 0.75 -13.19
C GLY A 363 -3.15 0.52 -13.69
N GLN A 364 -2.20 1.34 -13.24
CA GLN A 364 -0.77 1.17 -13.56
C GLN A 364 -0.20 -0.13 -12.96
N MET A 365 -0.49 -0.42 -11.68
CA MET A 365 -0.10 -1.67 -11.01
C MET A 365 -0.67 -2.89 -11.74
N ARG A 366 -1.97 -2.86 -12.07
CA ARG A 366 -2.69 -3.92 -12.78
C ARG A 366 -2.12 -4.16 -14.17
N LYS A 367 -1.88 -3.11 -14.94
CA LYS A 367 -1.27 -3.17 -16.29
C LYS A 367 0.13 -3.79 -16.25
N GLN A 368 0.94 -3.38 -15.27
CA GLN A 368 2.29 -3.91 -15.09
C GLN A 368 2.27 -5.41 -14.77
N LEU A 369 1.46 -5.84 -13.79
CA LEU A 369 1.31 -7.26 -13.46
C LEU A 369 0.77 -8.07 -14.64
N ARG A 370 -0.21 -7.55 -15.39
CA ARG A 370 -0.71 -8.23 -16.60
C ARG A 370 0.41 -8.45 -17.63
N THR A 371 1.23 -7.43 -17.85
CA THR A 371 2.37 -7.51 -18.78
C THR A 371 3.34 -8.61 -18.35
N TRP A 372 3.69 -8.66 -17.08
CA TRP A 372 4.55 -9.71 -16.53
C TRP A 372 3.88 -11.09 -16.57
N ALA A 373 2.59 -11.19 -16.28
CA ALA A 373 1.83 -12.43 -16.30
C ALA A 373 1.81 -13.06 -17.71
N LEU A 374 1.57 -12.28 -18.77
CA LEU A 374 1.55 -12.79 -20.14
C LEU A 374 2.91 -13.34 -20.57
N LYS A 375 4.01 -12.66 -20.21
CA LYS A 375 5.37 -13.18 -20.43
C LYS A 375 5.63 -14.44 -19.61
N SER A 376 5.20 -14.45 -18.35
CA SER A 376 5.37 -15.60 -17.45
C SER A 376 4.63 -16.83 -17.95
N TYR A 377 3.39 -16.67 -18.46
CA TYR A 377 2.66 -17.76 -19.11
C TYR A 377 3.44 -18.35 -20.30
N ALA A 378 4.09 -17.52 -21.12
CA ALA A 378 4.90 -18.00 -22.23
C ALA A 378 6.15 -18.77 -21.74
N HIS A 379 6.84 -18.25 -20.72
CA HIS A 379 8.01 -18.91 -20.11
C HIS A 379 7.65 -20.26 -19.47
N ALA A 380 6.51 -20.35 -18.79
CA ALA A 380 6.04 -21.56 -18.11
C ALA A 380 5.96 -22.81 -19.01
N VAL A 381 5.73 -22.63 -20.31
CA VAL A 381 5.57 -23.73 -21.29
C VAL A 381 6.58 -23.69 -22.43
N ASN A 382 7.57 -22.79 -22.38
CA ASN A 382 8.64 -22.74 -23.37
C ASN A 382 9.83 -23.62 -22.94
N PRO A 383 10.13 -24.75 -23.60
CA PRO A 383 11.20 -25.65 -23.18
C PRO A 383 12.61 -25.04 -23.19
N GLU A 384 12.80 -23.92 -23.89
CA GLU A 384 14.06 -23.18 -23.93
C GLU A 384 14.20 -22.16 -22.78
N SER A 385 13.10 -21.89 -22.06
CA SER A 385 13.13 -20.98 -20.93
C SER A 385 13.74 -21.66 -19.71
N PRO A 386 14.59 -20.95 -18.94
CA PRO A 386 15.02 -21.41 -17.62
C PRO A 386 13.85 -21.57 -16.63
N ASP A 387 12.71 -20.92 -16.90
CA ASP A 387 11.48 -21.01 -16.11
C ASP A 387 10.42 -21.93 -16.72
N TYR A 388 10.80 -22.83 -17.63
CA TYR A 388 9.93 -23.93 -18.05
C TYR A 388 9.54 -24.77 -16.83
N LEU A 389 8.24 -24.90 -16.58
CA LEU A 389 7.75 -25.59 -15.38
C LEU A 389 7.85 -27.12 -15.51
N GLY A 390 7.89 -27.80 -14.36
CA GLY A 390 8.08 -29.25 -14.26
C GLY A 390 6.88 -30.13 -14.67
N TRP A 391 6.27 -29.89 -15.84
CA TRP A 391 5.04 -30.55 -16.33
C TRP A 391 5.08 -32.09 -16.34
N ASN A 392 6.26 -32.68 -16.53
CA ASN A 392 6.45 -34.14 -16.63
C ASN A 392 7.34 -34.72 -15.51
N LYS A 393 7.59 -33.95 -14.45
CA LYS A 393 8.56 -34.30 -13.40
C LYS A 393 7.95 -35.08 -12.23
N HIS A 394 6.69 -34.79 -11.89
CA HIS A 394 6.01 -35.41 -10.75
C HIS A 394 4.49 -35.29 -10.89
N GLY A 395 3.72 -36.21 -10.27
CA GLY A 395 2.25 -36.18 -10.31
C GLY A 395 1.61 -34.94 -9.69
N GLN A 396 2.37 -34.20 -8.85
CA GLN A 396 1.96 -32.91 -8.29
C GLN A 396 1.65 -31.87 -9.38
N ALA A 397 2.23 -32.00 -10.59
CA ALA A 397 1.91 -31.13 -11.71
C ALA A 397 0.41 -31.12 -12.07
N LEU A 398 -0.35 -32.19 -11.77
CA LEU A 398 -1.81 -32.20 -11.91
C LEU A 398 -2.49 -31.11 -11.06
N VAL A 399 -2.05 -30.95 -9.82
CA VAL A 399 -2.63 -29.99 -8.87
C VAL A 399 -2.41 -28.57 -9.36
N ASP A 400 -1.16 -28.24 -9.68
CA ASP A 400 -0.78 -26.86 -9.95
C ASP A 400 -1.15 -26.44 -11.38
N ALA A 401 -1.23 -27.41 -12.30
CA ALA A 401 -1.83 -27.20 -13.61
C ALA A 401 -3.31 -26.85 -13.52
N ALA A 402 -4.04 -27.39 -12.55
CA ALA A 402 -5.45 -27.04 -12.36
C ALA A 402 -5.61 -25.58 -11.97
N TYR A 403 -4.75 -25.02 -11.10
CA TYR A 403 -4.76 -23.59 -10.79
C TYR A 403 -4.40 -22.71 -11.99
N ILE A 404 -3.49 -23.18 -12.88
CA ILE A 404 -3.24 -22.49 -14.16
C ILE A 404 -4.51 -22.55 -15.04
N ALA A 405 -5.14 -23.70 -15.20
CA ALA A 405 -6.39 -23.83 -15.96
C ALA A 405 -7.51 -22.95 -15.36
N GLU A 406 -7.62 -22.90 -14.04
CA GLU A 406 -8.55 -22.07 -13.28
C GLU A 406 -8.35 -20.59 -13.60
N SER A 407 -7.11 -20.11 -13.64
CA SER A 407 -6.81 -18.72 -14.01
C SER A 407 -7.32 -18.34 -15.42
N PHE A 408 -7.26 -19.26 -16.39
CA PHE A 408 -7.82 -19.04 -17.72
C PHE A 408 -9.35 -19.11 -17.75
N LEU A 409 -9.96 -19.97 -16.93
CA LEU A 409 -11.42 -20.03 -16.77
C LEU A 409 -11.97 -18.76 -16.10
N ARG A 410 -11.23 -18.22 -15.11
CA ARG A 410 -11.58 -16.98 -14.39
C ARG A 410 -11.35 -15.72 -15.23
N ALA A 411 -10.31 -15.71 -16.06
CA ALA A 411 -10.00 -14.61 -16.97
C ALA A 411 -9.71 -15.09 -18.40
N PRO A 412 -10.74 -15.41 -19.21
CA PRO A 412 -10.56 -15.85 -20.60
C PRO A 412 -9.78 -14.86 -21.46
N SER A 413 -9.84 -13.56 -21.15
CA SER A 413 -9.06 -12.52 -21.82
C SER A 413 -7.55 -12.77 -21.75
N LEU A 414 -7.04 -13.33 -20.65
CA LEU A 414 -5.62 -13.68 -20.52
C LEU A 414 -5.23 -14.82 -21.45
N TRP A 415 -6.09 -15.84 -21.60
CA TRP A 415 -5.88 -16.91 -22.57
C TRP A 415 -5.86 -16.39 -24.01
N HIS A 416 -6.82 -15.53 -24.37
CA HIS A 416 -6.92 -14.97 -25.71
C HIS A 416 -5.79 -13.99 -26.06
N ALA A 417 -5.13 -13.39 -25.05
CA ALA A 417 -3.96 -12.55 -25.23
C ALA A 417 -2.66 -13.33 -25.51
N LEU A 418 -2.63 -14.64 -25.27
CA LEU A 418 -1.47 -15.49 -25.56
C LEU A 418 -1.33 -15.75 -27.07
N ASP A 419 -0.09 -15.82 -27.54
CA ASP A 419 0.20 -16.21 -28.92
C ASP A 419 -0.19 -17.68 -29.19
N THR A 420 -0.32 -18.03 -30.47
CA THR A 420 -0.75 -19.37 -30.89
C THR A 420 0.18 -20.48 -30.44
N LEU A 421 1.51 -20.26 -30.44
CA LEU A 421 2.48 -21.28 -30.04
C LEU A 421 2.37 -21.55 -28.53
N THR A 422 2.27 -20.50 -27.71
CA THR A 422 2.09 -20.62 -26.27
C THR A 422 0.80 -21.38 -25.93
N ARG A 423 -0.32 -21.05 -26.58
CA ARG A 423 -1.60 -21.77 -26.40
C ARG A 423 -1.50 -23.25 -26.77
N GLN A 424 -0.87 -23.58 -27.91
CA GLN A 424 -0.65 -24.96 -28.32
C GLN A 424 0.21 -25.75 -27.32
N ARG A 425 1.23 -25.10 -26.75
CA ARG A 425 2.07 -25.70 -25.70
C ARG A 425 1.26 -25.99 -24.45
N TYR A 426 0.43 -25.07 -23.97
CA TYR A 426 -0.48 -25.35 -22.84
C TYR A 426 -1.41 -26.53 -23.10
N ILE A 427 -2.07 -26.57 -24.26
CA ILE A 427 -2.95 -27.69 -24.62
C ILE A 427 -2.17 -29.01 -24.58
N LYS A 428 -0.95 -29.03 -25.14
CA LYS A 428 -0.07 -30.20 -25.12
C LYS A 428 0.33 -30.60 -23.70
N GLU A 429 0.73 -29.66 -22.86
CA GLU A 429 1.15 -29.95 -21.49
C GLU A 429 -0.03 -30.46 -20.65
N PHE A 430 -1.19 -29.81 -20.72
CA PHE A 430 -2.41 -30.26 -20.04
C PHE A 430 -2.83 -31.67 -20.47
N ALA A 431 -2.92 -31.94 -21.78
CA ALA A 431 -3.22 -33.29 -22.27
C ALA A 431 -2.14 -34.31 -21.85
N GLY A 432 -0.87 -33.87 -21.79
CA GLY A 432 0.25 -34.66 -21.34
C GLY A 432 0.14 -35.15 -19.89
N LEU A 433 -0.59 -34.43 -19.03
CA LEU A 433 -0.79 -34.80 -17.63
C LEU A 433 -1.69 -36.03 -17.43
N ARG A 434 -2.42 -36.47 -18.47
CA ARG A 434 -3.23 -37.70 -18.45
C ARG A 434 -2.43 -38.95 -18.05
N ARG A 435 -1.10 -38.91 -18.18
CA ARG A 435 -0.16 -39.96 -17.73
C ARG A 435 -0.21 -40.24 -16.23
N TYR A 436 -0.62 -39.26 -15.42
CA TYR A 436 -0.65 -39.38 -13.97
C TYR A 436 -2.04 -39.83 -13.50
N THR A 437 -2.05 -40.77 -12.56
CA THR A 437 -3.26 -41.21 -11.87
C THR A 437 -3.50 -40.28 -10.67
N PRO A 438 -4.67 -39.64 -10.57
CA PRO A 438 -4.97 -38.82 -9.40
C PRO A 438 -5.11 -39.69 -8.15
N VAL A 439 -4.70 -39.16 -7.00
CA VAL A 439 -5.06 -39.74 -5.70
C VAL A 439 -6.59 -39.72 -5.56
N TYR A 440 -7.16 -40.74 -4.91
CA TYR A 440 -8.61 -40.86 -4.75
C TYR A 440 -9.12 -39.95 -3.61
N SER A 441 -9.07 -38.65 -3.86
CA SER A 441 -9.42 -37.54 -2.96
C SER A 441 -9.87 -36.33 -3.79
N ASN A 442 -9.80 -35.10 -3.25
CA ASN A 442 -9.95 -33.85 -4.00
C ASN A 442 -9.13 -33.77 -5.30
N TRP A 443 -8.10 -34.61 -5.46
CA TRP A 443 -7.31 -34.69 -6.70
C TRP A 443 -8.12 -35.02 -7.95
N VAL A 444 -9.29 -35.65 -7.81
CA VAL A 444 -10.20 -35.85 -8.94
C VAL A 444 -10.67 -34.51 -9.54
N MET A 445 -10.78 -33.45 -8.73
CA MET A 445 -11.20 -32.14 -9.21
C MET A 445 -10.10 -31.41 -9.98
N PHE A 446 -8.83 -31.58 -9.64
CA PHE A 446 -7.75 -31.00 -10.43
C PHE A 446 -7.78 -31.53 -11.87
N VAL A 447 -7.97 -32.85 -12.01
CA VAL A 447 -8.10 -33.49 -13.32
C VAL A 447 -9.36 -32.99 -14.04
N SER A 448 -10.51 -32.97 -13.37
CA SER A 448 -11.76 -32.53 -13.99
C SER A 448 -11.71 -31.07 -14.43
N LEU A 449 -11.07 -30.18 -13.66
CA LEU A 449 -10.96 -28.77 -13.99
C LEU A 449 -10.04 -28.54 -15.21
N ILE A 450 -8.90 -29.25 -15.29
CA ILE A 450 -8.02 -29.22 -16.47
C ILE A 450 -8.77 -29.66 -17.73
N GLU A 451 -9.48 -30.79 -17.67
CA GLU A 451 -10.23 -31.30 -18.82
C GLU A 451 -11.45 -30.40 -19.15
N THR A 452 -12.04 -29.75 -18.15
CA THR A 452 -13.10 -28.74 -18.36
C THR A 452 -12.54 -27.50 -19.05
N PHE A 453 -11.34 -27.05 -18.72
CA PHE A 453 -10.67 -26.01 -19.48
C PHE A 453 -10.36 -26.48 -20.90
N LEU A 454 -9.81 -27.68 -21.09
CA LEU A 454 -9.54 -28.23 -22.43
C LEU A 454 -10.80 -28.31 -23.28
N SER A 455 -11.96 -28.65 -22.70
CA SER A 455 -13.24 -28.64 -23.43
C SER A 455 -13.65 -27.24 -23.92
N THR A 456 -13.06 -26.16 -23.38
CA THR A 456 -13.31 -24.78 -23.84
C THR A 456 -12.43 -24.38 -25.03
N VAL A 457 -11.26 -25.02 -25.22
CA VAL A 457 -10.23 -24.59 -26.17
C VAL A 457 -9.79 -25.65 -27.18
N SER A 458 -10.20 -26.91 -27.00
CA SER A 458 -9.81 -28.07 -27.81
C SER A 458 -10.98 -29.04 -28.00
N GLU A 459 -10.95 -29.81 -29.09
CA GLU A 459 -11.86 -30.96 -29.28
C GLU A 459 -11.33 -32.23 -28.59
N ASP A 460 -10.03 -32.30 -28.30
CA ASP A 460 -9.38 -33.41 -27.60
C ASP A 460 -9.38 -33.18 -26.08
N TYR A 461 -10.55 -33.38 -25.45
CA TYR A 461 -10.72 -33.38 -24.00
C TYR A 461 -11.30 -34.72 -23.52
N ASP A 462 -10.98 -35.12 -22.28
CA ASP A 462 -11.44 -36.37 -21.68
C ASP A 462 -12.72 -36.17 -20.87
N ALA A 463 -13.87 -36.36 -21.52
CA ALA A 463 -15.18 -36.26 -20.88
C ALA A 463 -15.39 -37.27 -19.74
N TYR A 464 -14.71 -38.42 -19.76
CA TYR A 464 -14.85 -39.43 -18.71
C TYR A 464 -14.24 -38.93 -17.39
N ARG A 465 -13.06 -38.30 -17.46
CA ARG A 465 -12.41 -37.68 -16.29
C ARG A 465 -13.24 -36.57 -15.67
N ILE A 466 -13.95 -35.78 -16.49
CA ILE A 466 -14.90 -34.77 -16.01
C ILE A 466 -16.06 -35.47 -15.28
N HIS A 467 -16.72 -36.43 -15.92
CA HIS A 467 -17.87 -37.13 -15.33
C HIS A 467 -17.56 -37.82 -14.01
N ILE A 468 -16.41 -38.50 -13.92
CA ILE A 468 -16.02 -39.21 -12.69
C ILE A 468 -15.75 -38.22 -11.55
N GLY A 469 -15.00 -37.15 -11.79
CA GLY A 469 -14.71 -36.19 -10.72
C GLY A 469 -15.97 -35.49 -10.21
N LEU A 470 -16.83 -35.01 -11.10
CA LEU A 470 -18.08 -34.35 -10.70
C LEU A 470 -19.00 -35.28 -9.90
N ARG A 471 -19.16 -36.53 -10.34
CA ARG A 471 -19.97 -37.52 -9.60
C ARG A 471 -19.36 -37.85 -8.26
N LYS A 472 -18.04 -38.03 -8.18
CA LYS A 472 -17.36 -38.38 -6.93
C LYS A 472 -17.42 -37.26 -5.90
N ILE A 473 -17.21 -36.01 -6.28
CA ILE A 473 -17.43 -34.90 -5.35
C ILE A 473 -18.88 -34.87 -4.87
N ASN A 474 -19.85 -35.06 -5.76
CA ASN A 474 -21.25 -35.07 -5.34
C ASN A 474 -21.58 -36.25 -4.39
N GLU A 475 -20.99 -37.43 -4.59
CA GLU A 475 -21.11 -38.59 -3.68
C GLU A 475 -20.46 -38.34 -2.31
N TRP A 476 -19.46 -37.46 -2.24
CA TRP A 476 -18.74 -37.11 -1.02
C TRP A 476 -19.37 -35.92 -0.26
N TYR A 477 -20.56 -35.48 -0.64
CA TYR A 477 -21.28 -34.50 0.17
C TYR A 477 -21.69 -35.10 1.52
N VAL A 478 -21.27 -34.49 2.62
CA VAL A 478 -21.53 -34.99 3.98
C VAL A 478 -22.62 -34.21 4.73
N GLY A 479 -23.05 -33.07 4.19
CA GLY A 479 -24.10 -32.23 4.78
C GLY A 479 -23.63 -30.83 5.17
N ASP A 480 -24.58 -29.93 5.37
CA ASP A 480 -24.38 -28.55 5.81
C ASP A 480 -23.33 -27.73 5.02
N GLY A 481 -23.23 -27.99 3.72
CA GLY A 481 -22.26 -27.31 2.85
C GLY A 481 -20.85 -27.93 2.86
N TRP A 482 -20.65 -29.07 3.52
CA TRP A 482 -19.37 -29.76 3.57
C TRP A 482 -19.31 -30.96 2.63
N TYR A 483 -18.14 -31.14 2.03
CA TYR A 483 -17.74 -32.35 1.31
C TYR A 483 -16.58 -33.04 2.03
N SER A 484 -16.52 -34.36 1.96
CA SER A 484 -15.36 -35.13 2.39
C SER A 484 -14.25 -35.11 1.33
N ASP A 485 -13.00 -35.21 1.78
CA ASP A 485 -11.82 -35.27 0.92
C ASP A 485 -11.50 -36.72 0.53
N GLY A 486 -12.43 -37.34 -0.21
CA GLY A 486 -12.42 -38.77 -0.47
C GLY A 486 -13.37 -39.55 0.46
N PRO A 487 -13.11 -40.85 0.70
CA PRO A 487 -14.00 -41.70 1.49
C PRO A 487 -14.14 -41.31 2.97
N GLY A 488 -13.17 -40.55 3.51
CA GLY A 488 -13.18 -40.09 4.89
C GLY A 488 -13.41 -38.59 4.99
N PHE A 489 -14.19 -38.17 5.97
CA PHE A 489 -14.35 -36.75 6.29
C PHE A 489 -13.15 -36.27 7.12
N ALA A 490 -12.47 -35.23 6.62
CA ALA A 490 -11.47 -34.47 7.35
C ALA A 490 -12.01 -33.06 7.57
N PHE A 491 -12.05 -32.61 8.82
CA PHE A 491 -12.43 -31.25 9.14
C PHE A 491 -11.23 -30.33 8.94
N ASP A 492 -11.10 -29.81 7.71
CA ASP A 492 -10.05 -28.88 7.29
C ASP A 492 -10.56 -27.93 6.19
N TYR A 493 -9.69 -27.07 5.67
CA TYR A 493 -10.07 -26.02 4.72
C TYR A 493 -10.02 -26.45 3.24
N TYR A 494 -9.89 -27.75 2.91
CA TYR A 494 -9.90 -28.19 1.50
C TYR A 494 -11.22 -27.94 0.77
N ASN A 495 -12.32 -27.79 1.51
CA ASN A 495 -13.58 -27.29 0.94
C ASN A 495 -13.41 -25.88 0.37
N SER A 496 -12.66 -25.00 1.06
CA SER A 496 -12.33 -23.67 0.55
C SER A 496 -11.20 -23.71 -0.48
N PHE A 497 -10.12 -24.47 -0.25
CA PHE A 497 -8.95 -24.45 -1.13
C PHE A 497 -9.20 -25.04 -2.53
N VAL A 498 -10.06 -26.06 -2.61
CA VAL A 498 -10.19 -26.91 -3.81
C VAL A 498 -11.65 -27.26 -4.09
N ILE A 499 -12.30 -27.98 -3.17
CA ILE A 499 -13.48 -28.79 -3.51
C ILE A 499 -14.64 -27.90 -3.97
N GLN A 500 -15.06 -26.93 -3.16
CA GLN A 500 -16.21 -26.09 -3.50
C GLN A 500 -15.91 -25.21 -4.73
N PRO A 501 -14.78 -24.46 -4.80
CA PRO A 501 -14.54 -23.56 -5.93
C PRO A 501 -14.38 -24.29 -7.25
N MET A 502 -13.53 -25.31 -7.31
CA MET A 502 -13.30 -26.04 -8.56
C MET A 502 -14.54 -26.81 -9.01
N TYR A 503 -15.34 -27.34 -8.08
CA TYR A 503 -16.57 -28.05 -8.41
C TYR A 503 -17.61 -27.11 -9.01
N VAL A 504 -17.86 -25.98 -8.36
CA VAL A 504 -18.82 -24.98 -8.84
C VAL A 504 -18.36 -24.36 -10.17
N GLU A 505 -17.09 -23.96 -10.29
CA GLU A 505 -16.56 -23.38 -11.54
C GLU A 505 -16.63 -24.37 -12.71
N ALA A 506 -16.33 -25.65 -12.49
CA ALA A 506 -16.48 -26.67 -13.53
C ALA A 506 -17.95 -26.82 -13.97
N LEU A 507 -18.88 -26.89 -13.02
CA LEU A 507 -20.31 -26.96 -13.32
C LEU A 507 -20.81 -25.72 -14.07
N GLN A 508 -20.39 -24.52 -13.67
CA GLN A 508 -20.74 -23.26 -14.34
C GLN A 508 -20.25 -23.24 -15.79
N VAL A 509 -19.00 -23.65 -16.05
CA VAL A 509 -18.44 -23.71 -17.40
C VAL A 509 -19.22 -24.70 -18.27
N LEU A 510 -19.45 -25.91 -17.79
CA LEU A 510 -20.13 -26.97 -18.54
C LEU A 510 -21.60 -26.62 -18.81
N HIS A 511 -22.28 -26.04 -17.81
CA HIS A 511 -23.66 -25.56 -17.95
C HIS A 511 -23.78 -24.48 -19.04
N ARG A 512 -22.84 -23.51 -19.08
CA ARG A 512 -22.80 -22.48 -20.12
C ARG A 512 -22.52 -23.04 -21.52
N GLN A 513 -21.63 -24.02 -21.64
CA GLN A 513 -21.22 -24.58 -22.93
C GLN A 513 -22.31 -25.39 -23.65
N LYS A 514 -23.19 -26.07 -22.90
CA LYS A 514 -24.29 -26.90 -23.44
C LYS A 514 -23.86 -27.97 -24.47
N ARG A 515 -22.58 -28.34 -24.52
CA ARG A 515 -22.00 -29.36 -25.42
C ARG A 515 -21.10 -30.31 -24.64
N GLY A 516 -20.99 -31.56 -25.08
CA GLY A 516 -20.21 -32.56 -24.36
C GLY A 516 -20.87 -33.01 -23.06
N VAL A 517 -20.14 -32.88 -21.94
CA VAL A 517 -20.66 -33.13 -20.59
C VAL A 517 -21.74 -32.10 -20.26
N ARG A 518 -22.98 -32.56 -20.05
CA ARG A 518 -24.12 -31.69 -19.73
C ARG A 518 -24.37 -31.62 -18.22
N VAL A 519 -24.55 -30.40 -17.73
CA VAL A 519 -24.91 -30.08 -16.33
C VAL A 519 -26.27 -29.41 -16.32
N SER A 520 -27.21 -29.91 -15.51
CA SER A 520 -28.55 -29.32 -15.40
C SER A 520 -28.53 -28.04 -14.56
N ALA A 521 -29.56 -27.19 -14.73
CA ALA A 521 -29.71 -26.00 -13.89
C ALA A 521 -29.90 -26.37 -12.40
N GLU A 522 -30.59 -27.46 -12.12
CA GLU A 522 -30.81 -27.99 -10.76
C GLU A 522 -29.50 -28.46 -10.11
N GLU A 523 -28.64 -29.16 -10.87
CA GLU A 523 -27.34 -29.61 -10.38
C GLU A 523 -26.43 -28.43 -10.02
N LEU A 524 -26.37 -27.42 -10.89
CA LEU A 524 -25.62 -26.20 -10.63
C LEU A 524 -26.19 -25.42 -9.44
N ALA A 525 -27.51 -25.20 -9.38
CA ALA A 525 -28.14 -24.47 -8.29
C ALA A 525 -27.92 -25.13 -6.92
N ARG A 526 -27.95 -26.46 -6.87
CA ARG A 526 -27.63 -27.22 -5.65
C ARG A 526 -26.17 -27.03 -5.23
N ALA A 527 -25.22 -27.09 -6.17
CA ALA A 527 -23.81 -26.85 -5.87
C ALA A 527 -23.56 -25.41 -5.39
N GLU A 528 -24.20 -24.41 -6.02
CA GLU A 528 -24.13 -23.01 -5.61
C GLU A 528 -24.71 -22.81 -4.20
N SER A 529 -25.84 -23.46 -3.87
CA SER A 529 -26.46 -23.39 -2.54
C SER A 529 -25.54 -23.99 -1.45
N ARG A 530 -24.84 -25.10 -1.76
CA ARG A 530 -23.85 -25.70 -0.86
C ARG A 530 -22.63 -24.79 -0.66
N LEU A 531 -22.14 -24.13 -1.71
CA LEU A 531 -21.05 -23.15 -1.62
C LEU A 531 -21.48 -21.95 -0.77
N GLN A 532 -22.68 -21.42 -1.01
CA GLN A 532 -23.28 -20.34 -0.22
C GLN A 532 -23.35 -20.68 1.26
N ARG A 533 -23.84 -21.87 1.61
CA ARG A 533 -23.86 -22.33 3.01
C ARG A 533 -22.45 -22.36 3.61
N TYR A 534 -21.49 -22.93 2.89
CA TYR A 534 -20.11 -22.98 3.34
C TYR A 534 -19.50 -21.58 3.52
N GLY A 535 -19.82 -20.63 2.63
CA GLY A 535 -19.45 -19.23 2.76
C GLY A 535 -19.98 -18.57 4.04
N THR A 536 -21.25 -18.82 4.40
CA THR A 536 -21.82 -18.36 5.67
C THR A 536 -21.05 -18.92 6.87
N ILE A 537 -20.67 -20.20 6.82
CA ILE A 537 -19.88 -20.82 7.90
C ILE A 537 -18.50 -20.17 8.00
N LEU A 538 -17.82 -19.93 6.87
CA LEU A 538 -16.52 -19.28 6.86
C LEU A 538 -16.57 -17.85 7.42
N GLU A 539 -17.58 -17.06 7.04
CA GLU A 539 -17.75 -15.70 7.56
C GLU A 539 -17.95 -15.72 9.09
N ARG A 540 -18.77 -16.65 9.59
CA ARG A 540 -19.00 -16.83 11.03
C ARG A 540 -17.78 -17.33 11.79
N MET A 541 -16.85 -18.01 11.12
CA MET A 541 -15.57 -18.42 11.71
C MET A 541 -14.60 -17.25 11.92
N ILE A 542 -14.84 -16.08 11.32
CA ILE A 542 -14.01 -14.90 11.53
C ILE A 542 -14.38 -14.28 12.88
N SER A 543 -13.44 -14.31 13.83
CA SER A 543 -13.55 -13.65 15.15
C SER A 543 -13.66 -12.12 15.01
N PRO A 544 -14.13 -11.39 16.05
CA PRO A 544 -14.21 -9.91 16.03
C PRO A 544 -12.89 -9.18 15.77
N GLU A 545 -11.75 -9.82 16.06
CA GLU A 545 -10.41 -9.26 15.85
C GLU A 545 -9.79 -9.67 14.50
N GLY A 546 -10.56 -10.29 13.61
CA GLY A 546 -10.10 -10.73 12.29
C GLY A 546 -9.18 -11.97 12.34
N ALA A 547 -9.22 -12.77 13.41
CA ALA A 547 -8.62 -14.11 13.40
C ALA A 547 -9.63 -15.15 12.89
N PHE A 548 -9.16 -16.28 12.34
CA PHE A 548 -9.97 -17.45 12.08
C PHE A 548 -9.31 -18.70 12.69
N PRO A 549 -10.06 -19.79 12.95
CA PRO A 549 -9.53 -20.99 13.59
C PRO A 549 -8.34 -21.61 12.82
N VAL A 550 -7.31 -22.00 13.57
CA VAL A 550 -6.08 -22.58 13.01
C VAL A 550 -6.10 -24.09 13.23
N PHE A 551 -6.79 -24.82 12.34
CA PHE A 551 -6.88 -26.29 12.39
C PHE A 551 -6.82 -26.91 10.99
N GLY A 552 -6.59 -28.23 10.97
CA GLY A 552 -6.57 -29.01 9.74
C GLY A 552 -5.22 -28.99 9.02
N ARG A 553 -5.16 -29.74 7.92
CA ARG A 553 -3.98 -29.83 7.06
C ARG A 553 -3.85 -28.55 6.22
N SER A 554 -2.64 -28.25 5.76
CA SER A 554 -2.34 -27.14 4.86
C SER A 554 -2.74 -25.75 5.39
N ILE A 555 -2.86 -25.59 6.71
CA ILE A 555 -3.25 -24.31 7.30
C ILE A 555 -2.29 -23.16 6.95
N THR A 556 -1.04 -23.48 6.59
CA THR A 556 -0.05 -22.54 6.04
C THR A 556 -0.46 -21.89 4.71
N TYR A 557 -1.57 -22.30 4.08
CA TYR A 557 -2.14 -21.66 2.90
C TYR A 557 -2.85 -20.33 3.19
N ARG A 558 -2.85 -19.90 4.47
CA ARG A 558 -3.20 -18.52 4.86
C ARG A 558 -4.63 -18.17 4.43
N LEU A 559 -4.78 -17.07 3.69
CA LEU A 559 -6.07 -16.54 3.25
C LEU A 559 -6.79 -17.48 2.28
N GLY A 560 -6.13 -18.49 1.70
CA GLY A 560 -6.80 -19.51 0.88
C GLY A 560 -7.95 -20.20 1.62
N ALA A 561 -7.92 -20.22 2.95
CA ALA A 561 -9.00 -20.74 3.80
C ALA A 561 -10.32 -19.98 3.62
N LEU A 562 -10.26 -18.78 3.03
CA LEU A 562 -11.38 -17.88 2.76
C LEU A 562 -11.69 -17.74 1.27
N GLN A 563 -11.04 -18.53 0.39
CA GLN A 563 -11.30 -18.53 -1.06
C GLN A 563 -12.80 -18.68 -1.37
N ALA A 564 -13.52 -19.61 -0.73
CA ALA A 564 -14.94 -19.82 -1.05
C ALA A 564 -15.82 -18.59 -0.72
N LEU A 565 -15.54 -17.89 0.37
CA LEU A 565 -16.23 -16.64 0.73
C LEU A 565 -15.88 -15.51 -0.25
N ALA A 566 -14.59 -15.38 -0.59
CA ALA A 566 -14.11 -14.43 -1.58
C ALA A 566 -14.69 -14.69 -2.99
N MET A 567 -14.89 -15.95 -3.35
CA MET A 567 -15.50 -16.38 -4.61
C MET A 567 -16.96 -15.96 -4.68
N LEU A 568 -17.72 -16.16 -3.61
CA LEU A 568 -19.12 -15.75 -3.55
C LEU A 568 -19.28 -14.23 -3.71
N ALA A 569 -18.41 -13.43 -3.09
CA ALA A 569 -18.38 -11.98 -3.28
C ALA A 569 -18.01 -11.62 -4.73
N TRP A 570 -16.95 -12.20 -5.28
CA TRP A 570 -16.51 -11.93 -6.66
C TRP A 570 -17.56 -12.32 -7.71
N GLN A 571 -18.28 -13.42 -7.51
CA GLN A 571 -19.31 -13.89 -8.43
C GLN A 571 -20.69 -13.27 -8.19
N GLU A 572 -20.81 -12.30 -7.26
CA GLU A 572 -22.08 -11.65 -6.89
C GLU A 572 -23.15 -12.68 -6.44
N LYS A 573 -22.71 -13.67 -5.66
CA LYS A 573 -23.47 -14.84 -5.23
C LYS A 573 -23.56 -14.98 -3.72
N LEU A 574 -23.25 -13.94 -2.94
CA LEU A 574 -23.39 -13.96 -1.48
C LEU A 574 -24.79 -14.44 -1.07
N PRO A 575 -24.90 -15.30 -0.04
CA PRO A 575 -26.18 -15.77 0.46
C PRO A 575 -26.99 -14.66 1.12
N GLU A 576 -28.30 -14.87 1.23
CA GLU A 576 -29.17 -14.02 2.03
C GLU A 576 -28.63 -13.92 3.47
N GLY A 577 -28.52 -12.69 3.99
CA GLY A 577 -28.00 -12.39 5.32
C GLY A 577 -26.50 -12.04 5.38
N LEU A 578 -25.76 -12.18 4.27
CA LEU A 578 -24.40 -11.61 4.14
C LEU A 578 -24.42 -10.44 3.16
N SER A 579 -24.06 -9.25 3.63
CA SER A 579 -23.90 -8.08 2.76
C SER A 579 -22.47 -7.96 2.23
N GLU A 580 -22.35 -7.26 1.11
CA GLU A 580 -21.08 -6.90 0.47
C GLU A 580 -20.14 -6.14 1.42
N GLY A 581 -20.67 -5.13 2.15
CA GLY A 581 -19.91 -4.35 3.12
C GLY A 581 -19.42 -5.19 4.30
N GLN A 582 -20.27 -6.13 4.77
CA GLN A 582 -19.96 -7.05 5.85
C GLN A 582 -18.81 -8.00 5.48
N VAL A 583 -18.91 -8.64 4.32
CA VAL A 583 -17.88 -9.58 3.84
C VAL A 583 -16.57 -8.86 3.53
N ARG A 584 -16.62 -7.68 2.91
CA ARG A 584 -15.42 -6.84 2.69
C ARG A 584 -14.73 -6.54 4.02
N SER A 585 -15.47 -6.08 5.03
CA SER A 585 -14.91 -5.73 6.33
C SER A 585 -14.31 -6.95 7.06
N ALA A 586 -14.98 -8.11 7.00
CA ALA A 586 -14.47 -9.35 7.60
C ALA A 586 -13.15 -9.82 6.95
N LEU A 587 -13.14 -9.93 5.61
CA LEU A 587 -11.95 -10.34 4.86
C LEU A 587 -10.80 -9.34 5.06
N THR A 588 -11.10 -8.04 5.06
CA THR A 588 -10.09 -7.00 5.32
C THR A 588 -9.50 -7.12 6.71
N ALA A 589 -10.30 -7.40 7.74
CA ALA A 589 -9.81 -7.60 9.09
C ALA A 589 -8.83 -8.78 9.16
N VAL A 590 -9.14 -9.89 8.47
CA VAL A 590 -8.24 -11.04 8.38
C VAL A 590 -6.95 -10.71 7.65
N MET A 591 -7.01 -10.01 6.51
CA MET A 591 -5.82 -9.60 5.77
C MET A 591 -4.91 -8.69 6.61
N LYS A 592 -5.50 -7.67 7.25
CA LYS A 592 -4.77 -6.73 8.14
C LYS A 592 -4.12 -7.45 9.31
N ARG A 593 -4.79 -8.45 9.89
CA ARG A 593 -4.22 -9.26 10.97
C ARG A 593 -3.09 -10.16 10.48
N MET A 594 -3.31 -10.87 9.38
CA MET A 594 -2.37 -11.86 8.87
C MET A 594 -1.08 -11.23 8.34
N TYR A 595 -1.18 -10.04 7.74
CA TYR A 595 -0.08 -9.28 7.16
C TYR A 595 0.24 -8.00 7.96
N ALA A 596 0.02 -8.03 9.28
CA ALA A 596 0.32 -6.91 10.18
C ALA A 596 1.82 -6.58 10.26
N THR A 597 2.68 -7.54 9.92
CA THR A 597 4.13 -7.38 9.91
C THR A 597 4.72 -7.96 8.61
N ASP A 598 5.98 -7.63 8.34
CA ASP A 598 6.71 -8.14 7.19
C ASP A 598 7.15 -9.62 7.33
N ALA A 599 6.82 -10.29 8.44
CA ALA A 599 7.29 -11.63 8.75
C ALA A 599 6.84 -12.74 7.77
N ASN A 600 5.81 -12.46 6.95
CA ASN A 600 5.37 -13.36 5.88
C ASN A 600 6.23 -13.32 4.63
N PHE A 601 7.19 -12.39 4.53
CA PHE A 601 8.06 -12.22 3.38
C PHE A 601 9.53 -12.43 3.78
N ASN A 602 10.30 -13.11 2.93
CA ASN A 602 11.74 -13.22 3.11
C ASN A 602 12.45 -11.98 2.54
N GLU A 603 13.76 -11.93 2.70
CA GLU A 603 14.62 -10.83 2.25
C GLU A 603 14.55 -10.57 0.74
N LYS A 604 14.08 -11.54 -0.04
CA LYS A 604 13.87 -11.43 -1.49
C LYS A 604 12.42 -11.10 -1.88
N GLY A 605 11.56 -10.84 -0.89
CA GLY A 605 10.16 -10.48 -1.09
C GLY A 605 9.21 -11.66 -1.34
N PHE A 606 9.69 -12.92 -1.36
CA PHE A 606 8.81 -14.08 -1.54
C PHE A 606 8.17 -14.49 -0.20
N LEU A 607 7.03 -15.16 -0.27
CA LEU A 607 6.37 -15.68 0.91
C LEU A 607 7.26 -16.68 1.68
N THR A 608 7.31 -16.57 3.02
CA THR A 608 8.02 -17.49 3.93
C THR A 608 7.13 -18.64 4.35
N LEU A 609 7.70 -19.83 4.55
CA LEU A 609 6.99 -21.03 4.99
C LEU A 609 6.42 -20.89 6.41
N GLY A 610 5.09 -20.84 6.54
CA GLY A 610 4.38 -20.73 7.83
C GLY A 610 2.98 -20.12 7.69
N PHE A 611 2.37 -19.72 8.81
CA PHE A 611 1.02 -19.15 8.84
C PHE A 611 1.03 -17.61 8.84
N THR A 612 1.58 -16.97 9.86
CA THR A 612 1.69 -15.49 9.96
C THR A 612 3.14 -14.99 10.03
N ALA A 613 4.10 -15.90 9.98
CA ALA A 613 5.53 -15.66 9.98
C ALA A 613 6.25 -16.93 9.46
N SER A 614 7.58 -16.93 9.47
CA SER A 614 8.35 -18.17 9.31
C SER A 614 8.05 -19.12 10.48
N GLN A 615 7.24 -20.15 10.21
CA GLN A 615 6.75 -21.15 11.15
C GLN A 615 6.84 -22.52 10.47
N THR A 616 8.05 -22.94 10.14
CA THR A 616 8.30 -24.08 9.25
C THR A 616 7.81 -25.42 9.83
N ASP A 617 7.77 -25.58 11.15
CA ASP A 617 7.39 -26.84 11.81
C ASP A 617 5.92 -27.25 11.66
N ILE A 618 5.04 -26.29 11.31
CA ILE A 618 3.60 -26.55 11.06
C ILE A 618 3.30 -26.88 9.60
N ALA A 619 4.31 -26.86 8.73
CA ALA A 619 4.18 -27.22 7.33
C ALA A 619 3.99 -28.74 7.17
N ASP A 620 3.04 -29.15 6.31
CA ASP A 620 2.91 -30.56 5.93
C ASP A 620 4.17 -31.04 5.19
N VAL A 621 4.35 -32.35 5.11
CA VAL A 621 5.51 -32.99 4.46
C VAL A 621 5.68 -32.61 2.97
N TYR A 622 4.61 -32.11 2.34
CA TYR A 622 4.57 -31.71 0.94
C TYR A 622 4.56 -30.20 0.73
N THR A 623 4.52 -29.41 1.79
CA THR A 623 4.44 -27.95 1.69
C THR A 623 5.82 -27.34 1.43
N ASN A 624 5.85 -26.40 0.51
CA ASN A 624 6.97 -25.51 0.23
C ASN A 624 6.46 -24.08 0.17
N ASN A 625 7.34 -23.07 0.08
CA ASN A 625 6.87 -21.69 0.01
C ASN A 625 6.13 -21.31 -1.28
N GLY A 626 6.28 -22.08 -2.38
CA GLY A 626 5.39 -21.96 -3.54
C GLY A 626 3.94 -22.33 -3.20
N SER A 627 3.73 -23.24 -2.25
CA SER A 627 2.40 -23.63 -1.82
C SER A 627 1.59 -22.49 -1.19
N LEU A 628 2.28 -21.51 -0.59
CA LEU A 628 1.68 -20.42 0.19
C LEU A 628 0.99 -19.37 -0.68
N TYR A 629 1.24 -19.39 -1.98
CA TYR A 629 0.56 -18.51 -2.92
C TYR A 629 -0.93 -18.86 -3.08
N MET A 630 -1.43 -19.94 -2.47
CA MET A 630 -2.86 -20.14 -2.22
C MET A 630 -3.52 -18.95 -1.53
N THR A 631 -2.76 -18.13 -0.79
CA THR A 631 -3.26 -16.91 -0.16
C THR A 631 -3.85 -15.91 -1.15
N THR A 632 -3.40 -15.90 -2.41
CA THR A 632 -3.90 -14.96 -3.44
C THR A 632 -5.36 -15.23 -3.79
N LEU A 633 -5.88 -16.43 -3.52
CA LEU A 633 -7.24 -16.83 -3.84
C LEU A 633 -8.28 -16.04 -3.05
N ALA A 634 -7.95 -15.45 -1.91
CA ALA A 634 -8.86 -14.55 -1.20
C ALA A 634 -9.05 -13.18 -1.86
N PHE A 635 -8.25 -12.84 -2.88
CA PHE A 635 -8.28 -11.53 -3.53
C PHE A 635 -9.17 -11.47 -4.76
N MET A 636 -9.90 -12.55 -5.09
CA MET A 636 -10.81 -12.58 -6.24
C MET A 636 -11.78 -11.38 -6.33
N PRO A 637 -12.32 -10.82 -5.22
CA PRO A 637 -13.16 -9.62 -5.27
C PRO A 637 -12.49 -8.39 -5.93
N LEU A 638 -11.15 -8.32 -6.02
CA LEU A 638 -10.47 -7.29 -6.82
C LEU A 638 -10.81 -7.36 -8.31
N GLY A 639 -11.33 -8.49 -8.80
CA GLY A 639 -11.92 -8.61 -10.13
C GLY A 639 -13.24 -7.85 -10.31
N LEU A 640 -13.81 -7.27 -9.26
CA LEU A 640 -14.96 -6.36 -9.34
C LEU A 640 -14.50 -4.92 -9.65
N PRO A 641 -15.24 -4.15 -10.48
CA PRO A 641 -14.98 -2.73 -10.72
C PRO A 641 -14.88 -1.90 -9.44
N ALA A 642 -14.12 -0.79 -9.45
CA ALA A 642 -13.90 0.03 -8.26
C ALA A 642 -15.18 0.71 -7.71
N ASP A 643 -16.19 0.88 -8.56
CA ASP A 643 -17.53 1.42 -8.23
C ASP A 643 -18.55 0.33 -7.86
N HIS A 644 -18.16 -0.95 -7.83
CA HIS A 644 -19.03 -2.05 -7.44
C HIS A 644 -19.48 -1.92 -5.97
N PRO A 645 -20.73 -2.32 -5.61
CA PRO A 645 -21.22 -2.29 -4.22
C PRO A 645 -20.28 -2.92 -3.19
N PHE A 646 -19.55 -3.98 -3.54
CA PHE A 646 -18.48 -4.55 -2.69
C PHE A 646 -17.47 -3.53 -2.20
N TRP A 647 -17.15 -2.49 -2.97
CA TRP A 647 -16.16 -1.47 -2.60
C TRP A 647 -16.77 -0.20 -2.03
N ILE A 648 -17.95 0.20 -2.51
CA ILE A 648 -18.56 1.48 -2.17
C ILE A 648 -19.61 1.42 -1.06
N SER A 649 -20.15 0.23 -0.76
CA SER A 649 -21.12 0.09 0.34
C SER A 649 -20.46 0.47 1.66
N PRO A 650 -21.18 1.08 2.61
CA PRO A 650 -20.67 1.36 3.95
C PRO A 650 -20.03 0.12 4.58
N THR A 651 -19.03 0.33 5.44
CA THR A 651 -18.47 -0.76 6.24
C THR A 651 -19.51 -1.29 7.20
N GLU A 652 -19.61 -2.61 7.32
CA GLU A 652 -20.55 -3.26 8.23
C GLU A 652 -19.82 -4.28 9.11
N ASN A 653 -20.30 -4.46 10.33
CA ASN A 653 -19.80 -5.49 11.22
C ASN A 653 -20.20 -6.88 10.72
N TRP A 654 -19.27 -7.84 10.81
CA TRP A 654 -19.51 -9.25 10.48
C TRP A 654 -20.10 -10.01 11.66
N THR A 655 -20.64 -11.19 11.40
CA THR A 655 -21.54 -11.88 12.34
C THR A 655 -20.97 -12.00 13.75
N SER A 656 -19.73 -12.46 13.87
CA SER A 656 -19.06 -12.55 15.18
C SER A 656 -18.85 -11.18 15.81
N LYS A 657 -18.45 -10.17 15.04
CA LYS A 657 -18.27 -8.82 15.57
C LYS A 657 -19.59 -8.21 16.06
N LYS A 658 -20.68 -8.36 15.29
CA LYS A 658 -22.05 -8.00 15.69
C LYS A 658 -22.41 -8.64 17.03
N ALA A 659 -22.16 -9.95 17.17
CA ALA A 659 -22.45 -10.69 18.39
C ALA A 659 -21.72 -10.14 19.63
N TRP A 660 -20.45 -9.77 19.50
CA TRP A 660 -19.65 -9.24 20.60
C TRP A 660 -19.87 -7.74 20.88
N GLU A 661 -20.46 -7.00 19.93
CA GLU A 661 -20.82 -5.58 20.09
C GLU A 661 -22.30 -5.38 20.46
N GLY A 662 -23.08 -6.47 20.61
CA GLY A 662 -24.48 -6.42 21.02
C GLY A 662 -25.46 -6.04 19.90
N GLU A 663 -25.07 -6.23 18.65
CA GLU A 663 -25.91 -6.01 17.47
C GLU A 663 -26.69 -7.28 17.08
N ASP A 664 -27.85 -7.10 16.46
CA ASP A 664 -28.66 -8.20 15.94
C ASP A 664 -28.02 -8.84 14.70
N PHE A 665 -28.14 -10.17 14.60
CA PHE A 665 -27.75 -10.94 13.42
C PHE A 665 -28.65 -12.19 13.28
N PRO A 666 -28.81 -12.75 12.05
CA PRO A 666 -29.65 -13.92 11.83
C PRO A 666 -29.19 -15.15 12.64
N LYS A 667 -30.15 -15.96 13.12
CA LYS A 667 -29.86 -17.26 13.74
C LYS A 667 -29.29 -18.22 12.69
N ASP A 668 -28.40 -19.12 13.13
CA ASP A 668 -27.85 -20.16 12.28
C ASP A 668 -28.69 -21.44 12.35
N HIS A 669 -28.93 -22.06 11.19
CA HIS A 669 -29.67 -23.30 11.07
C HIS A 669 -28.95 -24.23 10.09
N ALA A 670 -29.10 -25.55 10.30
CA ALA A 670 -28.58 -26.54 9.37
C ALA A 670 -29.23 -26.37 7.98
N TYR A 671 -28.41 -26.47 6.95
CA TYR A 671 -28.87 -26.49 5.56
C TYR A 671 -29.39 -27.89 5.18
N TYR A 672 -30.56 -27.91 4.54
CA TYR A 672 -31.21 -29.12 4.01
C TYR A 672 -31.54 -28.90 2.52
N GLU A 673 -31.31 -29.93 1.70
CA GLU A 673 -31.53 -29.92 0.24
C GLU A 673 -32.98 -30.11 -0.19
#